data_AF-A0A7M4AL28-F1
#
_entry.id   AF-A0A7M4AL28-F1
#
_cell.length_a   1.000
_cell.length_b   1.000
_cell.length_c   1.000
_cell.angle_alpha   90.00
_cell.angle_beta   90.00
_cell.angle_gamma   90.00
#
_symmetry.space_group_name_H-M   'P 1'
#
loop_
_entity.id
_entity.type
_entity.pdbx_description
1 polymer ?
#
loop_
_entity_poly.entity_id
_entity_poly.type
_entity_poly.pdbx_seq_one_letter_code
_entity_poly.pdbx_strand_id
1 'polypeptide(L)'
;MEEAERVPDAPPLEEDDVLRERRFHRPKGLNLDSFMVAGEEVAAPPAKDEASAEAEVPISDSAVGEVGELFTVDRQAAPTVDSTTQLAVHGEQTIGKGLAVAMVVVWTAIGALVGTVLPPALGGLGLLVMAAVGLSLGERWIRRDSMHILGITWVIISMKLLYGLALDAWRWGWLDGFGVPESQLLGAVMLVLVGLNVGLAFRHDEDAIAAQSALVLFAVGSSAGAVYGETGIAVLIVTAMALMHGLALLRSSGNLASLGISMSYLWVGVHALSDDWNVLSLTLLPIESDLTLFLLLSVVTAANASMAAAFVHHENWLSQAMKALGLGKPGLWAVSVSLGMVGALMAIAAHRTETGYALAQLMLLTLAFTSSYLVVRGVPWMRLMPFVLAPMPFLIACLALLNAGIIGFEFPFGLGEYSAFASATAVLCVAVLLTHQASVSDHVLWMGALVIVLLLTLLIPADDGGDNARLLLVSQAAVWLGLGYAAVHRSSPSMAGVAVLAPYAWLLVFATDVERRLVNADLVPIVLGEVDLGIWMSVLILQQIGVNRSMGRSNLNLAGGLAGLSELSSRLRDSDLLNLWNLGFILTALTFVATARPGGITALGVLGGMAGLLLAHAGMTWLRMHQGRPETLVVVWSLAALAIAWRFGMEAGWGTALTFGSLVLIIAASQRATEAEEHQEGSEHQRLPGRLLTVHLGMMTALFIVVALGPQRASILTGQPAIL
;
A
#
# COMPACT_ATOMS: atom_id res chain seq x y z
N MET A 1 -61.22 -10.89 -65.47
CA MET A 1 -60.57 -12.20 -65.32
C MET A 1 -59.10 -12.01 -65.66
N GLU A 2 -58.29 -11.38 -64.81
CA GLU A 2 -58.04 -11.68 -63.38
C GLU A 2 -57.30 -13.01 -63.24
N GLU A 3 -55.98 -12.93 -63.07
CA GLU A 3 -55.29 -13.45 -61.88
C GLU A 3 -53.84 -12.97 -61.87
N ALA A 4 -53.53 -12.16 -60.85
CA ALA A 4 -52.21 -11.62 -60.57
C ALA A 4 -51.44 -12.58 -59.64
N GLU A 5 -50.15 -12.67 -59.94
CA GLU A 5 -49.10 -13.48 -59.34
C GLU A 5 -49.01 -13.29 -57.81
N ARG A 6 -49.25 -14.36 -57.03
CA ARG A 6 -49.01 -14.38 -55.57
C ARG A 6 -47.61 -14.89 -55.28
N VAL A 7 -46.79 -13.98 -54.75
CA VAL A 7 -45.55 -14.25 -54.02
C VAL A 7 -45.90 -15.00 -52.72
N PRO A 8 -45.19 -16.08 -52.34
CA PRO A 8 -45.37 -16.70 -51.03
C PRO A 8 -44.63 -15.91 -49.94
N ASP A 9 -45.37 -15.59 -48.88
CA ASP A 9 -44.94 -14.87 -47.68
C ASP A 9 -43.71 -15.51 -47.01
N ALA A 10 -42.75 -14.66 -46.64
CA ALA A 10 -41.69 -14.99 -45.70
C ALA A 10 -42.25 -15.15 -44.27
N PRO A 11 -41.71 -16.05 -43.43
CA PRO A 11 -42.15 -16.19 -42.05
C PRO A 11 -41.77 -14.94 -41.22
N PRO A 12 -42.53 -14.61 -40.16
CA PRO A 12 -42.27 -13.42 -39.36
C PRO A 12 -40.96 -13.56 -38.57
N LEU A 13 -40.21 -12.47 -38.47
CA LEU A 13 -39.08 -12.32 -37.56
C LEU A 13 -39.56 -12.47 -36.11
N GLU A 14 -39.02 -13.45 -35.37
CA GLU A 14 -39.04 -13.51 -33.91
C GLU A 14 -38.18 -12.37 -33.34
N GLU A 15 -38.66 -11.14 -33.45
CA GLU A 15 -38.24 -10.07 -32.56
C GLU A 15 -39.04 -10.19 -31.26
N ASP A 16 -38.32 -10.67 -30.24
CA ASP A 16 -38.30 -10.05 -28.93
C ASP A 16 -39.29 -10.52 -27.84
N ASP A 17 -39.46 -11.84 -27.68
CA ASP A 17 -40.02 -12.40 -26.44
C ASP A 17 -38.98 -12.42 -25.29
N VAL A 18 -37.67 -12.43 -25.60
CA VAL A 18 -36.59 -12.43 -24.59
C VAL A 18 -36.40 -11.06 -23.91
N LEU A 19 -36.52 -9.91 -24.60
CA LEU A 19 -36.52 -8.60 -23.92
C LEU A 19 -37.91 -8.27 -23.34
N ARG A 20 -38.97 -9.00 -23.70
CA ARG A 20 -40.27 -8.92 -23.03
C ARG A 20 -40.23 -9.62 -21.68
N GLU A 21 -39.66 -10.83 -21.58
CA GLU A 21 -39.43 -11.51 -20.30
C GLU A 21 -38.48 -10.74 -19.38
N ARG A 22 -37.42 -10.12 -19.92
CA ARG A 22 -36.50 -9.27 -19.13
C ARG A 22 -37.11 -7.98 -18.60
N ARG A 23 -38.18 -7.45 -19.21
CA ARG A 23 -38.87 -6.23 -18.72
C ARG A 23 -39.84 -6.51 -17.56
N PHE A 24 -40.27 -7.75 -17.37
CA PHE A 24 -41.18 -8.14 -16.27
C PHE A 24 -40.47 -8.57 -14.98
N HIS A 25 -39.16 -8.80 -15.00
CA HIS A 25 -38.35 -9.14 -13.81
C HIS A 25 -37.67 -7.93 -13.13
N ARG A 26 -38.11 -6.69 -13.39
CA ARG A 26 -37.73 -5.55 -12.53
C ARG A 26 -38.63 -5.56 -11.29
N PRO A 27 -38.09 -5.76 -10.07
CA PRO A 27 -38.88 -5.58 -8.86
C PRO A 27 -39.23 -4.09 -8.73
N LYS A 28 -40.44 -3.71 -9.13
CA LYS A 28 -41.08 -2.47 -8.68
C LYS A 28 -41.70 -2.76 -7.32
N GLY A 29 -40.89 -2.68 -6.28
CA GLY A 29 -41.31 -2.86 -4.91
C GLY A 29 -40.11 -2.95 -4.00
N LEU A 30 -40.16 -2.19 -2.89
CA LEU A 30 -39.18 -2.26 -1.81
C LEU A 30 -39.31 -3.66 -1.18
N ASN A 31 -38.39 -4.56 -1.51
CA ASN A 31 -38.43 -5.95 -1.05
C ASN A 31 -37.79 -6.05 0.35
N LEU A 32 -38.64 -5.95 1.37
CA LEU A 32 -38.27 -6.02 2.78
C LEU A 32 -37.95 -7.46 3.25
N ASP A 33 -38.08 -8.48 2.40
CA ASP A 33 -37.70 -9.86 2.74
C ASP A 33 -36.17 -10.02 2.83
N SER A 34 -35.39 -9.13 2.21
CA SER A 34 -33.93 -9.03 2.44
C SER A 34 -33.57 -8.52 3.84
N PHE A 35 -34.56 -8.00 4.57
CA PHE A 35 -34.45 -7.50 5.94
C PHE A 35 -34.99 -8.50 6.98
N MET A 36 -35.51 -9.65 6.54
CA MET A 36 -36.18 -10.66 7.37
C MET A 36 -35.60 -12.05 7.14
N VAL A 37 -34.31 -12.25 7.44
CA VAL A 37 -33.79 -13.59 7.77
C VAL A 37 -32.92 -13.49 9.01
N ALA A 38 -33.49 -13.93 10.13
CA ALA A 38 -32.71 -14.43 11.25
C ALA A 38 -32.25 -15.85 10.91
N GLY A 39 -30.95 -16.12 11.12
CA GLY A 39 -30.45 -17.39 11.65
C GLY A 39 -30.99 -18.70 11.07
N GLU A 40 -30.98 -18.87 9.76
CA GLU A 40 -30.88 -20.21 9.17
C GLU A 40 -29.65 -20.22 8.26
N GLU A 41 -28.74 -21.15 8.53
CA GLU A 41 -27.75 -21.59 7.55
C GLU A 41 -28.50 -21.84 6.24
N VAL A 42 -28.28 -20.98 5.25
CA VAL A 42 -28.64 -21.33 3.87
C VAL A 42 -27.76 -22.49 3.52
N ALA A 43 -28.27 -23.71 3.73
CA ALA A 43 -27.73 -24.90 3.13
C ALA A 43 -27.55 -24.59 1.64
N ALA A 44 -26.29 -24.61 1.21
CA ALA A 44 -25.97 -24.49 -0.19
C ALA A 44 -26.88 -25.45 -0.98
N PRO A 45 -27.45 -25.02 -2.13
CA PRO A 45 -28.19 -25.95 -2.97
C PRO A 45 -27.31 -27.19 -3.19
N PRO A 46 -27.87 -28.42 -3.12
CA PRO A 46 -27.05 -29.62 -3.25
C PRO A 46 -26.26 -29.48 -4.53
N ALA A 47 -24.93 -29.45 -4.38
CA ALA A 47 -24.01 -29.48 -5.50
C ALA A 47 -24.46 -30.66 -6.35
N LYS A 48 -24.93 -30.37 -7.57
CA LYS A 48 -24.97 -31.42 -8.58
C LYS A 48 -23.53 -31.91 -8.69
N ASP A 49 -23.35 -33.21 -8.47
CA ASP A 49 -22.10 -33.93 -8.63
C ASP A 49 -21.55 -33.73 -10.04
N GLU A 50 -20.89 -32.61 -10.28
CA GLU A 50 -19.83 -32.50 -11.25
C GLU A 50 -18.55 -32.65 -10.44
N ALA A 51 -17.93 -33.83 -10.60
CA ALA A 51 -16.63 -34.18 -10.03
C ALA A 51 -15.60 -33.11 -10.39
N SER A 52 -15.53 -32.09 -9.55
CA SER A 52 -14.47 -31.10 -9.53
C SER A 52 -13.41 -31.69 -8.63
N ALA A 53 -12.26 -31.99 -9.23
CA ALA A 53 -11.05 -32.31 -8.51
C ALA A 53 -10.89 -31.31 -7.35
N GLU A 54 -10.56 -31.81 -6.17
CA GLU A 54 -10.14 -31.02 -5.02
C GLU A 54 -9.08 -30.01 -5.48
N ALA A 55 -9.52 -28.78 -5.77
CA ALA A 55 -8.61 -27.67 -5.91
C ALA A 55 -8.11 -27.39 -4.49
N GLU A 56 -6.85 -27.74 -4.23
CA GLU A 56 -6.12 -27.30 -3.04
C GLU A 56 -6.43 -25.82 -2.81
N VAL A 57 -7.14 -25.50 -1.73
CA VAL A 57 -7.29 -24.12 -1.26
C VAL A 57 -5.87 -23.63 -0.97
N PRO A 58 -5.36 -22.61 -1.69
CA PRO A 58 -4.00 -22.14 -1.46
C PRO A 58 -3.88 -21.70 0.00
N ILE A 59 -2.86 -22.22 0.69
CA ILE A 59 -2.54 -21.87 2.08
C ILE A 59 -2.24 -20.38 2.12
N SER A 60 -3.23 -19.56 2.50
CA SER A 60 -3.07 -18.11 2.61
C SER A 60 -2.15 -17.78 3.79
N ASP A 61 -1.22 -16.86 3.58
CA ASP A 61 -0.39 -16.35 4.67
C ASP A 61 -1.31 -15.61 5.64
N SER A 62 -1.60 -16.22 6.81
CA SER A 62 -2.55 -15.66 7.78
C SER A 62 -2.22 -14.23 8.23
N ALA A 63 -0.94 -13.81 8.20
CA ALA A 63 -0.56 -12.44 8.51
C ALA A 63 -1.03 -11.46 7.43
N VAL A 64 -0.84 -11.86 6.17
CA VAL A 64 -1.14 -11.05 4.99
C VAL A 64 -2.61 -11.13 4.61
N GLY A 65 -3.26 -12.27 4.84
CA GLY A 65 -4.63 -12.58 4.46
C GLY A 65 -4.79 -12.92 2.98
N GLU A 66 -6.02 -12.80 2.49
CA GLU A 66 -6.41 -13.06 1.10
C GLU A 66 -6.16 -11.81 0.26
N VAL A 67 -4.89 -11.50 0.02
CA VAL A 67 -4.47 -10.47 -0.94
C VAL A 67 -4.16 -11.17 -2.25
N GLY A 68 -4.71 -10.67 -3.37
CA GLY A 68 -4.50 -11.29 -4.68
C GLY A 68 -3.02 -11.29 -5.07
N GLU A 69 -2.54 -12.39 -5.65
CA GLU A 69 -1.18 -12.46 -6.18
C GLU A 69 -1.03 -11.49 -7.35
N LEU A 70 -0.02 -10.62 -7.32
CA LEU A 70 0.23 -9.62 -8.35
C LEU A 70 0.61 -10.24 -9.70
N PHE A 71 1.33 -11.37 -9.69
CA PHE A 71 1.76 -12.09 -10.88
C PHE A 71 1.53 -13.59 -10.71
N THR A 72 1.05 -14.26 -11.75
CA THR A 72 0.85 -15.71 -11.78
C THR A 72 1.50 -16.32 -13.02
N VAL A 73 1.90 -17.60 -12.95
CA VAL A 73 2.43 -18.34 -14.11
C VAL A 73 1.28 -18.80 -15.02
N ASP A 74 0.18 -19.26 -14.43
CA ASP A 74 -1.00 -19.71 -15.17
C ASP A 74 -2.00 -18.58 -15.40
N ARG A 75 -2.55 -18.53 -16.61
CA ARG A 75 -3.73 -17.70 -16.97
C ARG A 75 -4.98 -18.30 -16.32
N GLN A 76 -5.06 -18.36 -14.99
CA GLN A 76 -6.30 -18.74 -14.35
C GLN A 76 -7.30 -17.59 -14.53
N ALA A 77 -8.34 -17.88 -15.31
CA ALA A 77 -9.49 -17.00 -15.45
C ALA A 77 -10.20 -16.93 -14.11
N ALA A 78 -9.97 -15.86 -13.34
CA ALA A 78 -10.94 -15.51 -12.31
C ALA A 78 -12.32 -15.40 -13.00
N PRO A 79 -13.38 -16.04 -12.46
CA PRO A 79 -14.70 -15.98 -13.06
C PRO A 79 -15.08 -14.51 -13.24
N THR A 80 -15.49 -14.14 -14.46
CA THR A 80 -15.98 -12.80 -14.77
C THR A 80 -17.27 -12.59 -13.99
N VAL A 81 -17.16 -12.00 -12.80
CA VAL A 81 -18.33 -11.71 -11.98
C VAL A 81 -19.11 -10.57 -12.63
N ASP A 82 -20.43 -10.73 -12.72
CA ASP A 82 -21.33 -9.71 -13.24
C ASP A 82 -21.23 -8.43 -12.39
N SER A 83 -20.55 -7.43 -12.94
CA SER A 83 -20.24 -6.15 -12.29
C SER A 83 -21.49 -5.33 -12.00
N THR A 84 -22.58 -5.52 -12.77
CA THR A 84 -23.81 -4.73 -12.59
C THR A 84 -24.61 -5.21 -11.39
N THR A 85 -24.72 -6.53 -11.20
CA THR A 85 -25.41 -7.13 -10.06
C THR A 85 -24.63 -6.91 -8.76
N GLN A 86 -23.28 -7.00 -8.79
CA GLN A 86 -22.48 -6.70 -7.61
C GLN A 86 -22.51 -5.23 -7.21
N LEU A 87 -22.45 -4.29 -8.17
CA LEU A 87 -22.52 -2.86 -7.89
C LEU A 87 -23.88 -2.47 -7.30
N ALA A 88 -24.97 -3.09 -7.76
CA ALA A 88 -26.30 -2.88 -7.20
C ALA A 88 -26.41 -3.39 -5.76
N VAL A 89 -25.96 -4.63 -5.50
CA VAL A 89 -26.01 -5.24 -4.16
C VAL A 89 -25.07 -4.54 -3.16
N HIS A 90 -23.84 -4.19 -3.57
CA HIS A 90 -22.92 -3.41 -2.73
C HIS A 90 -23.39 -1.96 -2.56
N GLY A 91 -23.96 -1.36 -3.60
CA GLY A 91 -24.54 -0.01 -3.55
C GLY A 91 -25.69 0.08 -2.53
N GLU A 92 -26.58 -0.90 -2.51
CA GLU A 92 -27.70 -0.93 -1.57
C GLU A 92 -27.23 -1.12 -0.11
N GLN A 93 -26.26 -2.02 0.13
CA GLN A 93 -25.68 -2.23 1.46
C GLN A 93 -24.86 -1.04 1.99
N THR A 94 -24.19 -0.30 1.10
CA THR A 94 -23.37 0.87 1.47
C THR A 94 -24.23 2.11 1.77
N ILE A 95 -25.38 2.28 1.12
CA ILE A 95 -26.31 3.38 1.39
C ILE A 95 -26.83 3.34 2.84
N GLY A 96 -27.18 2.15 3.35
CA GLY A 96 -27.67 1.99 4.73
C GLY A 96 -26.63 2.36 5.80
N LYS A 97 -25.38 1.94 5.61
CA LYS A 97 -24.26 2.29 6.52
C LYS A 97 -23.86 3.75 6.38
N GLY A 98 -23.86 4.29 5.16
CA GLY A 98 -23.61 5.70 4.87
C GLY A 98 -24.62 6.63 5.56
N LEU A 99 -25.90 6.23 5.60
CA LEU A 99 -26.95 6.99 6.30
C LEU A 99 -26.68 7.05 7.82
N ALA A 100 -26.24 5.95 8.44
CA ALA A 100 -25.89 5.92 9.86
C ALA A 100 -24.71 6.87 10.17
N VAL A 101 -23.65 6.86 9.35
CA VAL A 101 -22.52 7.79 9.50
C VAL A 101 -22.97 9.24 9.34
N ALA A 102 -23.79 9.53 8.33
CA ALA A 102 -24.36 10.87 8.13
C ALA A 102 -25.19 11.32 9.34
N MET A 103 -25.99 10.42 9.91
CA MET A 103 -26.76 10.69 11.14
C MET A 103 -25.84 11.06 12.30
N VAL A 104 -24.75 10.32 12.53
CA VAL A 104 -23.75 10.65 13.57
C VAL A 104 -23.18 12.05 13.35
N VAL A 105 -22.78 12.39 12.12
CA VAL A 105 -22.18 13.69 11.80
C VAL A 105 -23.19 14.82 12.05
N VAL A 106 -24.42 14.69 11.53
CA VAL A 106 -25.47 15.71 11.69
C VAL A 106 -25.83 15.92 13.16
N TRP A 107 -26.05 14.85 13.93
CA TRP A 107 -26.35 14.98 15.36
C TRP A 107 -25.17 15.51 16.18
N THR A 108 -23.94 15.18 15.79
CA THR A 108 -22.73 15.76 16.40
C THR A 108 -22.67 17.27 16.13
N ALA A 109 -22.97 17.72 14.91
CA ALA A 109 -23.02 19.13 14.56
C ALA A 109 -24.14 19.88 15.29
N ILE A 110 -25.32 19.28 15.40
CA ILE A 110 -26.43 19.83 16.20
C ILE A 110 -26.01 19.94 17.66
N GLY A 111 -25.38 18.92 18.23
CA GLY A 111 -24.85 18.96 19.59
C GLY A 111 -23.86 20.11 19.80
N ALA A 112 -22.89 20.25 18.89
CA ALA A 112 -21.94 21.36 18.94
C ALA A 112 -22.65 22.73 18.86
N LEU A 113 -23.67 22.87 18.00
CA LEU A 113 -24.47 24.11 17.91
C LEU A 113 -25.22 24.39 19.21
N VAL A 114 -25.86 23.38 19.81
CA VAL A 114 -26.58 23.49 21.09
C VAL A 114 -25.63 23.93 22.21
N GLY A 115 -24.43 23.38 22.28
CA GLY A 115 -23.41 23.74 23.26
C GLY A 115 -22.77 25.12 23.05
N THR A 116 -22.66 25.58 21.80
CA THR A 116 -21.95 26.84 21.48
C THR A 116 -22.88 28.05 21.36
N VAL A 117 -24.12 27.87 20.90
CA VAL A 117 -25.05 28.97 20.58
C VAL A 117 -26.01 29.27 21.74
N LEU A 118 -26.45 28.26 22.49
CA LEU A 118 -27.42 28.47 23.56
C LEU A 118 -26.75 28.98 24.85
N PRO A 119 -27.48 29.69 25.73
CA PRO A 119 -27.00 30.05 27.06
C PRO A 119 -26.58 28.79 27.86
N PRO A 120 -25.52 28.84 28.70
CA PRO A 120 -24.93 27.65 29.33
C PRO A 120 -25.93 26.71 30.01
N ALA A 121 -26.88 27.26 30.77
CA ALA A 121 -27.90 26.44 31.46
C ALA A 121 -28.83 25.70 30.48
N LEU A 122 -29.24 26.37 29.40
CA LEU A 122 -30.12 25.77 28.38
C LEU A 122 -29.36 24.81 27.46
N GLY A 123 -28.12 25.15 27.09
CA GLY A 123 -27.23 24.28 26.32
C GLY A 123 -26.92 23.00 27.08
N GLY A 124 -26.53 23.11 28.35
CA GLY A 124 -26.21 21.94 29.19
C GLY A 124 -27.42 21.02 29.40
N LEU A 125 -28.59 21.60 29.71
CA LEU A 125 -29.84 20.83 29.81
C LEU A 125 -30.22 20.19 28.47
N GLY A 126 -30.10 20.92 27.36
CA GLY A 126 -30.41 20.43 26.02
C GLY A 126 -29.54 19.22 25.62
N LEU A 127 -28.22 19.33 25.81
CA LEU A 127 -27.27 18.25 25.54
C LEU A 127 -27.55 17.02 26.41
N LEU A 128 -27.83 17.21 27.70
CA LEU A 128 -28.13 16.12 28.62
C LEU A 128 -29.44 15.41 28.25
N VAL A 129 -30.49 16.16 27.89
CA VAL A 129 -31.76 15.59 27.42
C VAL A 129 -31.56 14.83 26.11
N MET A 130 -30.84 15.40 25.15
CA MET A 130 -30.54 14.73 23.88
C MET A 130 -29.77 13.43 24.09
N ALA A 131 -28.74 13.44 24.95
CA ALA A 131 -27.98 12.25 25.29
C ALA A 131 -28.84 11.20 26.02
N ALA A 132 -29.70 11.60 26.95
CA ALA A 132 -30.59 10.68 27.67
C ALA A 132 -31.64 10.05 26.75
N VAL A 133 -32.23 10.83 25.85
CA VAL A 133 -33.17 10.33 24.84
C VAL A 133 -32.46 9.37 23.89
N GLY A 134 -31.27 9.74 23.41
CA GLY A 134 -30.48 8.87 22.55
C GLY A 134 -30.10 7.54 23.20
N LEU A 135 -29.67 7.55 24.47
CA LEU A 135 -29.37 6.31 25.21
C LEU A 135 -30.63 5.45 25.40
N SER A 136 -31.78 6.07 25.70
CA SER A 136 -33.06 5.36 25.84
C SER A 136 -33.49 4.68 24.54
N LEU A 137 -33.35 5.38 23.41
CA LEU A 137 -33.60 4.81 22.07
C LEU A 137 -32.60 3.69 21.75
N GLY A 138 -31.31 3.92 22.04
CA GLY A 138 -30.24 2.94 21.86
C GLY A 138 -30.50 1.63 22.62
N GLU A 139 -30.75 1.72 23.93
CA GLU A 139 -31.05 0.57 24.79
C GLU A 139 -32.27 -0.23 24.29
N ARG A 140 -33.27 0.45 23.74
CA ARG A 140 -34.49 -0.19 23.24
C ARG A 140 -34.30 -0.85 21.86
N TRP A 141 -33.47 -0.27 21.01
CA TRP A 141 -33.30 -0.69 19.62
C TRP A 141 -32.16 -1.68 19.41
N ILE A 142 -31.11 -1.67 20.23
CA ILE A 142 -30.03 -2.68 20.19
C ILE A 142 -30.58 -4.10 20.38
N ARG A 143 -31.64 -4.26 21.19
CA ARG A 143 -32.30 -5.55 21.46
C ARG A 143 -33.16 -6.08 20.30
N ARG A 144 -33.28 -5.34 19.19
CA ARG A 144 -34.09 -5.71 18.04
C ARG A 144 -33.18 -5.85 16.83
N ASP A 145 -33.10 -7.05 16.26
CA ASP A 145 -32.18 -7.37 15.15
C ASP A 145 -32.31 -6.38 13.97
N SER A 146 -33.54 -6.02 13.60
CA SER A 146 -33.84 -5.08 12.51
C SER A 146 -33.42 -3.62 12.77
N MET A 147 -33.23 -3.24 14.04
CA MET A 147 -32.83 -1.88 14.44
C MET A 147 -31.51 -1.85 15.19
N HIS A 148 -30.77 -2.96 15.17
CA HIS A 148 -29.58 -3.14 15.98
C HIS A 148 -28.50 -2.09 15.66
N ILE A 149 -28.14 -1.93 14.38
CA ILE A 149 -27.17 -0.90 13.91
C ILE A 149 -27.64 0.52 14.27
N LEU A 150 -28.95 0.79 14.15
CA LEU A 150 -29.52 2.09 14.50
C LEU A 150 -29.42 2.34 16.01
N GLY A 151 -29.68 1.32 16.83
CA GLY A 151 -29.52 1.37 18.28
C GLY A 151 -28.09 1.67 18.70
N ILE A 152 -27.09 0.97 18.12
CA ILE A 152 -25.66 1.24 18.34
C ILE A 152 -25.34 2.70 17.99
N THR A 153 -25.85 3.17 16.85
CA THR A 153 -25.60 4.53 16.37
C THR A 153 -26.11 5.58 17.36
N TRP A 154 -27.27 5.36 17.99
CA TRP A 154 -27.80 6.25 19.02
C TRP A 154 -26.99 6.25 20.32
N VAL A 155 -26.45 5.09 20.73
CA VAL A 155 -25.52 5.03 21.87
C VAL A 155 -24.25 5.83 21.57
N ILE A 156 -23.67 5.68 20.37
CA ILE A 156 -22.49 6.45 19.92
C ILE A 156 -22.77 7.96 19.94
N ILE A 157 -23.89 8.39 19.35
CA ILE A 157 -24.30 9.81 19.35
C ILE A 157 -24.42 10.33 20.78
N SER A 158 -25.08 9.58 21.65
CA SER A 158 -25.29 10.00 23.03
C SER A 158 -23.99 10.14 23.80
N MET A 159 -23.07 9.20 23.63
CA MET A 159 -21.74 9.30 24.22
C MET A 159 -20.97 10.51 23.68
N LYS A 160 -21.02 10.78 22.37
CA LYS A 160 -20.41 11.99 21.78
C LYS A 160 -20.98 13.28 22.40
N LEU A 161 -22.30 13.35 22.59
CA LEU A 161 -22.95 14.49 23.24
C LEU A 161 -22.52 14.64 24.70
N LEU A 162 -22.33 13.54 25.45
CA LEU A 162 -21.82 13.59 26.83
C LEU A 162 -20.37 14.06 26.90
N TYR A 163 -19.50 13.62 25.99
CA TYR A 163 -18.13 14.16 25.89
C TYR A 163 -18.15 15.65 25.51
N GLY A 164 -19.00 16.05 24.56
CA GLY A 164 -19.21 17.45 24.20
C GLY A 164 -19.68 18.29 25.39
N LEU A 165 -20.65 17.79 26.16
CA LEU A 165 -21.15 18.44 27.38
C LEU A 165 -20.04 18.63 28.41
N ALA A 166 -19.13 17.67 28.58
CA ALA A 166 -18.01 17.81 29.51
C ALA A 166 -17.00 18.88 29.04
N LEU A 167 -16.71 18.97 27.73
CA LEU A 167 -15.88 20.05 27.17
C LEU A 167 -16.57 21.42 27.29
N ASP A 168 -17.87 21.48 27.01
CA ASP A 168 -18.66 22.71 27.12
C ASP A 168 -18.78 23.18 28.58
N ALA A 169 -18.95 22.27 29.54
CA ALA A 169 -18.95 22.57 30.97
C ALA A 169 -17.62 23.19 31.44
N TRP A 170 -16.49 22.68 30.91
CA TRP A 170 -15.18 23.31 31.13
C TRP A 170 -15.12 24.71 30.51
N ARG A 171 -15.54 24.87 29.25
CA ARG A 171 -15.55 26.18 28.57
C ARG A 171 -16.44 27.21 29.28
N TRP A 172 -17.54 26.78 29.89
CA TRP A 172 -18.45 27.65 30.63
C TRP A 172 -18.01 27.98 32.05
N GLY A 173 -16.87 27.46 32.53
CA GLY A 173 -16.38 27.67 33.90
C GLY A 173 -17.19 26.93 34.97
N TRP A 174 -17.92 25.86 34.60
CA TRP A 174 -18.70 25.07 35.57
C TRP A 174 -17.83 24.16 36.43
N LEU A 175 -16.57 23.97 36.02
CA LEU A 175 -15.58 23.16 36.72
C LEU A 175 -14.73 23.99 37.69
N ASP A 176 -15.03 25.28 37.84
CA ASP A 176 -14.29 26.20 38.68
C ASP A 176 -14.66 26.04 40.16
N GLY A 177 -13.74 26.36 41.07
CA GLY A 177 -14.04 26.45 42.50
C GLY A 177 -14.07 25.12 43.29
N PHE A 178 -13.71 23.99 42.67
CA PHE A 178 -13.62 22.68 43.33
C PHE A 178 -12.32 22.40 44.08
N GLY A 179 -11.40 23.39 44.17
CA GLY A 179 -10.12 23.25 44.87
C GLY A 179 -9.05 22.41 44.16
N VAL A 180 -9.33 21.98 42.93
CA VAL A 180 -8.43 21.25 42.02
C VAL A 180 -8.37 22.04 40.70
N PRO A 181 -7.24 22.07 39.96
CA PRO A 181 -7.18 22.72 38.65
C PRO A 181 -8.28 22.21 37.69
N GLU A 182 -8.95 23.13 37.01
CA GLU A 182 -10.08 22.83 36.10
C GLU A 182 -9.73 21.78 35.04
N SER A 183 -8.50 21.81 34.52
CA SER A 183 -8.00 20.85 33.53
C SER A 183 -7.90 19.42 34.08
N GLN A 184 -7.52 19.27 35.35
CA GLN A 184 -7.47 17.96 36.01
C GLN A 184 -8.88 17.43 36.29
N LEU A 185 -9.80 18.31 36.68
CA LEU A 185 -11.20 17.93 36.89
C LEU A 185 -11.88 17.53 35.57
N LEU A 186 -11.62 18.25 34.47
CA LEU A 186 -12.05 17.86 33.13
C LEU A 186 -11.50 16.48 32.75
N GLY A 187 -10.19 16.25 32.95
CA GLY A 187 -9.56 14.95 32.72
C GLY A 187 -10.23 13.82 33.50
N ALA A 188 -10.54 14.03 34.78
CA ALA A 188 -11.25 13.07 35.62
C ALA A 188 -12.68 12.79 35.11
N VAL A 189 -13.44 13.83 34.74
CA VAL A 189 -14.79 13.68 34.15
C VAL A 189 -14.72 12.91 32.84
N MET A 190 -13.75 13.20 31.97
CA MET A 190 -13.54 12.46 30.73
C MET A 190 -13.22 10.98 30.97
N LEU A 191 -12.37 10.67 31.96
CA LEU A 191 -12.08 9.28 32.34
C LEU A 191 -13.32 8.54 32.87
N VAL A 192 -14.17 9.21 33.65
CA VAL A 192 -15.46 8.64 34.09
C VAL A 192 -16.37 8.35 32.91
N LEU A 193 -16.47 9.28 31.94
CA LEU A 193 -17.25 9.07 30.73
C LEU A 193 -16.67 7.96 29.83
N VAL A 194 -15.34 7.83 29.75
CA VAL A 194 -14.67 6.70 29.12
C VAL A 194 -15.06 5.38 29.81
N GLY A 195 -15.03 5.34 31.16
CA GLY A 195 -15.47 4.19 31.93
C GLY A 195 -16.95 3.83 31.70
N LEU A 196 -17.83 4.84 31.62
CA LEU A 196 -19.24 4.66 31.26
C LEU A 196 -19.37 4.07 29.85
N ASN A 197 -18.61 4.58 28.89
CA ASN A 197 -18.63 4.12 27.51
C ASN A 197 -18.19 2.65 27.39
N VAL A 198 -17.10 2.29 28.08
CA VAL A 198 -16.63 0.90 28.18
C VAL A 198 -17.69 0.02 28.84
N GLY A 199 -18.33 0.51 29.92
CA GLY A 199 -19.44 -0.20 30.57
C GLY A 199 -20.63 -0.44 29.64
N LEU A 200 -21.00 0.53 28.81
CA LEU A 200 -22.04 0.39 27.78
C LEU A 200 -21.61 -0.62 26.70
N ALA A 201 -20.35 -0.61 26.28
CA ALA A 201 -19.83 -1.60 25.34
C ALA A 201 -19.89 -3.02 25.90
N PHE A 202 -19.60 -3.23 27.19
CA PHE A 202 -19.79 -4.53 27.85
C PHE A 202 -21.26 -4.92 27.99
N ARG A 203 -22.14 -3.95 28.29
CA ARG A 203 -23.58 -4.19 28.42
C ARG A 203 -24.21 -4.62 27.10
N HIS A 204 -23.78 -4.02 25.99
CA HIS A 204 -24.35 -4.26 24.66
C HIS A 204 -23.58 -5.29 23.85
N ASP A 205 -22.42 -5.71 24.32
CA ASP A 205 -21.45 -6.55 23.62
C ASP A 205 -21.03 -5.99 22.24
N GLU A 206 -20.78 -4.69 22.19
CA GLU A 206 -20.53 -3.98 20.94
C GLU A 206 -19.19 -3.23 20.94
N ASP A 207 -18.29 -3.69 20.06
CA ASP A 207 -16.97 -3.09 19.91
C ASP A 207 -17.02 -1.66 19.35
N ALA A 208 -18.06 -1.33 18.58
CA ALA A 208 -18.24 0.00 17.98
C ALA A 208 -18.41 1.09 19.06
N ILE A 209 -19.02 0.74 20.19
CA ILE A 209 -19.18 1.63 21.35
C ILE A 209 -17.83 1.79 22.06
N ALA A 210 -17.10 0.69 22.26
CA ALA A 210 -15.77 0.70 22.87
C ALA A 210 -14.71 1.47 22.06
N ALA A 211 -14.76 1.40 20.72
CA ALA A 211 -13.83 2.10 19.83
C ALA A 211 -13.78 3.62 20.07
N GLN A 212 -14.92 4.24 20.39
CA GLN A 212 -14.99 5.67 20.71
C GLN A 212 -14.21 6.00 21.99
N SER A 213 -14.24 5.11 22.98
CA SER A 213 -13.50 5.30 24.24
C SER A 213 -11.98 5.33 24.00
N ALA A 214 -11.50 4.56 23.02
CA ALA A 214 -10.10 4.56 22.58
C ALA A 214 -9.64 5.95 22.13
N LEU A 215 -10.38 6.54 21.18
CA LEU A 215 -10.04 7.83 20.59
C LEU A 215 -10.05 8.94 21.64
N VAL A 216 -11.04 8.93 22.53
CA VAL A 216 -11.13 9.89 23.63
C VAL A 216 -9.97 9.71 24.61
N LEU A 217 -9.62 8.47 24.96
CA LEU A 217 -8.55 8.19 25.91
C LEU A 217 -7.18 8.65 25.39
N PHE A 218 -6.88 8.45 24.10
CA PHE A 218 -5.68 9.01 23.48
C PHE A 218 -5.71 10.54 23.43
N ALA A 219 -6.85 11.16 23.10
CA ALA A 219 -6.98 12.62 23.08
C ALA A 219 -6.82 13.26 24.47
N VAL A 220 -7.39 12.65 25.51
CA VAL A 220 -7.21 13.06 26.91
C VAL A 220 -5.75 12.85 27.35
N GLY A 221 -5.12 11.77 26.90
CA GLY A 221 -3.69 11.52 27.16
C GLY A 221 -2.79 12.61 26.57
N SER A 222 -3.11 13.13 25.39
CA SER A 222 -2.38 14.25 24.78
C SER A 222 -2.58 15.57 25.50
N SER A 223 -3.81 15.89 25.88
CA SER A 223 -4.12 17.18 26.51
C SER A 223 -3.48 17.30 27.90
N ALA A 224 -3.25 16.17 28.56
CA ALA A 224 -2.52 16.10 29.82
C ALA A 224 -1.03 16.51 29.70
N GLY A 225 -0.48 16.59 28.49
CA GLY A 225 0.84 17.18 28.25
C GLY A 225 0.96 18.61 28.75
N ALA A 226 -0.12 19.39 28.71
CA ALA A 226 -0.15 20.75 29.26
C ALA A 226 0.07 20.79 30.79
N VAL A 227 -0.16 19.67 31.49
CA VAL A 227 -0.02 19.56 32.96
C VAL A 227 1.26 18.82 33.35
N TYR A 228 1.62 17.78 32.60
CA TYR A 228 2.66 16.82 32.98
C TYR A 228 3.86 16.78 32.01
N GLY A 229 3.89 17.65 30.99
CA GLY A 229 4.95 17.71 29.99
C GLY A 229 5.06 16.47 29.12
N GLU A 230 6.19 16.32 28.41
CA GLU A 230 6.45 15.20 27.49
C GLU A 230 6.33 13.82 28.14
N THR A 231 6.82 13.67 29.38
CA THR A 231 6.76 12.40 30.12
C THR A 231 5.32 12.02 30.45
N GLY A 232 4.47 12.99 30.76
CA GLY A 232 3.03 12.77 30.96
C GLY A 232 2.34 12.27 29.70
N ILE A 233 2.65 12.86 28.55
CA ILE A 233 2.14 12.42 27.24
C ILE A 233 2.54 10.96 27.00
N ALA A 234 3.82 10.63 27.15
CA ALA A 234 4.32 9.28 26.93
C ALA A 234 3.65 8.25 27.86
N VAL A 235 3.56 8.53 29.16
CA VAL A 235 2.91 7.63 30.14
C VAL A 235 1.43 7.44 29.84
N LEU A 236 0.72 8.50 29.44
CA LEU A 236 -0.71 8.41 29.17
C LEU A 236 -1.02 7.75 27.83
N ILE A 237 -0.17 7.93 26.81
CA ILE A 237 -0.25 7.14 25.56
C ILE A 237 -0.06 5.65 25.86
N VAL A 238 0.94 5.29 26.68
CA VAL A 238 1.16 3.90 27.09
C VAL A 238 -0.02 3.37 27.88
N THR A 239 -0.57 4.16 28.79
CA THR A 239 -1.76 3.79 29.59
C THR A 239 -2.98 3.59 28.71
N ALA A 240 -3.23 4.50 27.75
CA ALA A 240 -4.32 4.40 26.80
C ALA A 240 -4.21 3.14 25.93
N MET A 241 -3.02 2.87 25.41
CA MET A 241 -2.72 1.68 24.63
C MET A 241 -2.87 0.40 25.46
N ALA A 242 -2.37 0.37 26.70
CA ALA A 242 -2.51 -0.76 27.60
C ALA A 242 -3.99 -1.05 27.94
N LEU A 243 -4.80 -0.01 28.20
CA LEU A 243 -6.24 -0.15 28.44
C LEU A 243 -6.97 -0.69 27.20
N MET A 244 -6.62 -0.19 26.01
CA MET A 244 -7.22 -0.66 24.76
C MET A 244 -6.85 -2.11 24.42
N HIS A 245 -5.58 -2.47 24.55
CA HIS A 245 -5.14 -3.85 24.37
C HIS A 245 -5.70 -4.78 25.45
N GLY A 246 -5.79 -4.32 26.69
CA GLY A 246 -6.44 -5.03 27.78
C GLY A 246 -7.92 -5.32 27.47
N LEU A 247 -8.64 -4.32 26.95
CA LEU A 247 -10.04 -4.50 26.54
C LEU A 247 -10.17 -5.48 25.36
N ALA A 248 -9.27 -5.40 24.37
CA ALA A 248 -9.22 -6.34 23.26
C ALA A 248 -8.99 -7.79 23.74
N LEU A 249 -8.06 -8.00 24.68
CA LEU A 249 -7.79 -9.30 25.32
C LEU A 249 -9.00 -9.82 26.11
N LEU A 250 -9.63 -8.96 26.93
CA LEU A 250 -10.79 -9.35 27.74
C LEU A 250 -12.01 -9.72 26.89
N ARG A 251 -12.19 -9.06 25.74
CA ARG A 251 -13.32 -9.30 24.83
C ARG A 251 -13.00 -10.28 23.70
N SER A 252 -11.75 -10.71 23.54
CA SER A 252 -11.27 -11.43 22.36
C SER A 252 -11.69 -10.73 21.05
N SER A 253 -11.53 -9.41 21.00
CA SER A 253 -11.97 -8.57 19.88
C SER A 253 -10.83 -8.18 18.95
N GLY A 254 -10.90 -8.65 17.70
CA GLY A 254 -10.01 -8.21 16.62
C GLY A 254 -10.21 -6.74 16.22
N ASN A 255 -11.42 -6.19 16.36
CA ASN A 255 -11.69 -4.77 16.08
C ASN A 255 -10.91 -3.86 17.03
N LEU A 256 -10.98 -4.14 18.34
CA LEU A 256 -10.30 -3.35 19.35
C LEU A 256 -8.78 -3.54 19.31
N ALA A 257 -8.30 -4.76 19.02
CA ALA A 257 -6.88 -5.01 18.80
C ALA A 257 -6.34 -4.20 17.61
N SER A 258 -7.03 -4.26 16.47
CA SER A 258 -6.66 -3.55 15.23
C SER A 258 -6.63 -2.03 15.43
N LEU A 259 -7.62 -1.48 16.13
CA LEU A 259 -7.65 -0.06 16.51
C LEU A 259 -6.55 0.32 17.50
N GLY A 260 -6.28 -0.52 18.52
CA GLY A 260 -5.22 -0.29 19.49
C GLY A 260 -3.83 -0.21 18.84
N ILE A 261 -3.54 -1.14 17.92
CA ILE A 261 -2.31 -1.19 17.14
C ILE A 261 -2.16 0.06 16.27
N SER A 262 -3.22 0.41 15.51
CA SER A 262 -3.17 1.51 14.55
C SER A 262 -3.10 2.88 15.24
N MET A 263 -3.95 3.09 16.25
CA MET A 263 -4.11 4.40 16.90
C MET A 263 -2.92 4.75 17.77
N SER A 264 -2.36 3.79 18.50
CA SER A 264 -1.21 4.05 19.37
C SER A 264 0.00 4.58 18.60
N TYR A 265 0.33 4.00 17.43
CA TYR A 265 1.39 4.55 16.59
C TYR A 265 1.05 5.87 15.94
N LEU A 266 -0.16 6.01 15.41
CA LEU A 266 -0.58 7.26 14.77
C LEU A 266 -0.42 8.43 15.74
N TRP A 267 -0.79 8.21 17.01
CA TRP A 267 -0.69 9.24 18.05
C TRP A 267 0.76 9.56 18.45
N VAL A 268 1.63 8.55 18.56
CA VAL A 268 3.07 8.78 18.76
C VAL A 268 3.64 9.60 17.60
N GLY A 269 3.28 9.26 16.36
CA GLY A 269 3.69 9.99 15.16
C GLY A 269 3.21 11.44 15.13
N VAL A 270 1.96 11.69 15.54
CA VAL A 270 1.40 13.05 15.68
C VAL A 270 2.23 13.87 16.66
N HIS A 271 2.57 13.33 17.84
CA HIS A 271 3.40 14.03 18.83
C HIS A 271 4.87 14.17 18.45
N ALA A 272 5.38 13.30 17.57
CA ALA A 272 6.73 13.45 17.04
C ALA A 272 6.83 14.54 15.97
N LEU A 273 5.74 14.81 15.24
CA LEU A 273 5.71 15.80 14.14
C LEU A 273 5.04 17.13 14.52
N SER A 274 4.31 17.17 15.63
CA SER A 274 3.60 18.37 16.08
C SER A 274 4.58 19.49 16.42
N ASP A 275 4.26 20.70 15.99
CA ASP A 275 4.95 21.94 16.35
C ASP A 275 3.94 22.86 17.03
N ASP A 276 3.59 22.54 18.28
CA ASP A 276 2.53 23.19 19.08
C ASP A 276 1.19 23.34 18.35
N TRP A 277 0.76 22.28 17.68
CA TRP A 277 -0.45 22.30 16.88
C TRP A 277 -1.68 22.54 17.76
N ASN A 278 -2.50 23.53 17.38
CA ASN A 278 -3.78 23.79 18.02
C ASN A 278 -4.93 23.19 17.19
N VAL A 279 -5.42 22.02 17.60
CA VAL A 279 -6.54 21.32 16.94
C VAL A 279 -7.78 21.40 17.82
N LEU A 280 -8.82 22.12 17.37
CA LEU A 280 -10.12 22.20 18.05
C LEU A 280 -10.03 22.60 19.55
N SER A 281 -9.09 23.49 19.90
CA SER A 281 -8.77 23.95 21.27
C SER A 281 -7.91 23.00 22.12
N LEU A 282 -7.43 21.88 21.55
CA LEU A 282 -6.38 21.05 22.14
C LEU A 282 -5.02 21.47 21.57
N THR A 283 -4.11 21.89 22.45
CA THR A 283 -2.70 22.10 22.11
C THR A 283 -1.97 20.77 22.20
N LEU A 284 -1.46 20.28 21.07
CA LEU A 284 -0.65 19.08 20.98
C LEU A 284 0.82 19.48 21.11
N LEU A 285 1.42 19.14 22.25
CA LEU A 285 2.83 19.41 22.51
C LEU A 285 3.72 18.35 21.86
N PRO A 286 4.89 18.73 21.31
CA PRO A 286 5.89 17.79 20.85
C PRO A 286 6.48 16.96 21.99
N ILE A 287 6.98 15.76 21.66
CA ILE A 287 7.94 15.04 22.51
C ILE A 287 9.33 15.40 22.00
N GLU A 288 10.01 16.29 22.73
CA GLU A 288 11.32 16.83 22.32
C GLU A 288 12.49 15.91 22.69
N SER A 289 12.38 15.16 23.79
CA SER A 289 13.45 14.24 24.19
C SER A 289 13.49 13.00 23.30
N ASP A 290 14.60 12.85 22.57
CA ASP A 290 14.90 11.64 21.77
C ASP A 290 14.79 10.36 22.58
N LEU A 291 15.28 10.37 23.82
CA LEU A 291 15.22 9.21 24.70
C LEU A 291 13.78 8.89 25.10
N THR A 292 12.97 9.89 25.47
CA THR A 292 11.56 9.71 25.83
C THR A 292 10.77 9.14 24.64
N LEU A 293 10.94 9.73 23.45
CA LEU A 293 10.27 9.26 22.23
C LEU A 293 10.72 7.84 21.84
N PHE A 294 12.01 7.54 21.93
CA PHE A 294 12.56 6.23 21.63
C PHE A 294 12.04 5.14 22.58
N LEU A 295 11.97 5.42 23.88
CA LEU A 295 11.42 4.50 24.88
C LEU A 295 9.91 4.30 24.67
N LEU A 296 9.17 5.37 24.41
CA LEU A 296 7.75 5.30 24.09
C LEU A 296 7.51 4.40 22.85
N LEU A 297 8.24 4.65 21.76
CA LEU A 297 8.18 3.82 20.55
C LEU A 297 8.55 2.38 20.84
N SER A 298 9.54 2.11 21.69
CA SER A 298 9.93 0.75 22.07
C SER A 298 8.81 -0.02 22.75
N VAL A 299 8.15 0.61 23.73
CA VAL A 299 7.03 -0.01 24.47
C VAL A 299 5.82 -0.21 23.57
N VAL A 300 5.43 0.83 22.82
CA VAL A 300 4.30 0.77 21.87
C VAL A 300 4.56 -0.30 20.81
N THR A 301 5.77 -0.38 20.27
CA THR A 301 6.15 -1.36 19.26
C THR A 301 6.08 -2.79 19.76
N ALA A 302 6.64 -3.06 20.95
CA ALA A 302 6.59 -4.40 21.54
C ALA A 302 5.14 -4.84 21.80
N ALA A 303 4.31 -3.96 22.35
CA ALA A 303 2.90 -4.24 22.62
C ALA A 303 2.10 -4.47 21.33
N ASN A 304 2.25 -3.58 20.34
CA ASN A 304 1.56 -3.68 19.06
C ASN A 304 1.94 -4.94 18.29
N ALA A 305 3.24 -5.27 18.22
CA ALA A 305 3.73 -6.48 17.60
C ALA A 305 3.17 -7.75 18.27
N SER A 306 3.08 -7.75 19.60
CA SER A 306 2.49 -8.85 20.37
C SER A 306 1.00 -9.02 20.12
N MET A 307 0.25 -7.91 20.13
CA MET A 307 -1.19 -7.92 19.88
C MET A 307 -1.54 -8.32 18.44
N ALA A 308 -0.76 -7.84 17.46
CA ALA A 308 -0.94 -8.22 16.06
C ALA A 308 -0.76 -9.73 15.86
N ALA A 309 0.21 -10.34 16.56
CA ALA A 309 0.42 -11.79 16.53
C ALA A 309 -0.71 -12.56 17.24
N ALA A 310 -1.14 -12.09 18.41
CA ALA A 310 -2.17 -12.76 19.21
C ALA A 310 -3.55 -12.74 18.53
N PHE A 311 -3.88 -11.66 17.80
CA PHE A 311 -5.21 -11.45 17.21
C PHE A 311 -5.29 -11.77 15.72
N VAL A 312 -4.24 -12.28 15.09
CA VAL A 312 -4.18 -12.44 13.62
C VAL A 312 -5.36 -13.22 13.02
N HIS A 313 -5.89 -14.21 13.74
CA HIS A 313 -7.01 -15.04 13.28
C HIS A 313 -8.40 -14.46 13.59
N HIS A 314 -8.48 -13.30 14.24
CA HIS A 314 -9.75 -12.64 14.53
C HIS A 314 -10.20 -11.77 13.35
N GLU A 315 -11.52 -11.71 13.14
CA GLU A 315 -12.10 -10.76 12.19
C GLU A 315 -11.93 -9.31 12.68
N ASN A 316 -11.83 -8.38 11.74
CA ASN A 316 -11.79 -6.96 12.06
C ASN A 316 -12.39 -6.09 10.95
N TRP A 317 -12.87 -4.91 11.33
CA TRP A 317 -13.48 -3.95 10.41
C TRP A 317 -12.54 -3.42 9.34
N LEU A 318 -11.24 -3.25 9.62
CA LEU A 318 -10.31 -2.72 8.62
C LEU A 318 -10.12 -3.70 7.45
N SER A 319 -9.95 -4.99 7.75
CA SER A 319 -9.93 -6.06 6.74
C SER A 319 -11.25 -6.16 5.96
N GLN A 320 -12.39 -6.02 6.64
CA GLN A 320 -13.71 -6.01 5.98
C GLN A 320 -13.91 -4.78 5.09
N ALA A 321 -13.41 -3.61 5.50
CA ALA A 321 -13.46 -2.38 4.71
C ALA A 321 -12.62 -2.51 3.42
N MET A 322 -11.40 -3.07 3.52
CA MET A 322 -10.57 -3.36 2.34
C MET A 322 -11.26 -4.35 1.39
N LYS A 323 -11.94 -5.36 1.93
CA LYS A 323 -12.74 -6.31 1.14
C LYS A 323 -13.89 -5.60 0.43
N ALA A 324 -14.60 -4.71 1.11
CA ALA A 324 -15.70 -3.92 0.54
C ALA A 324 -15.22 -2.93 -0.54
N LEU A 325 -13.97 -2.47 -0.46
CA LEU A 325 -13.31 -1.66 -1.50
C LEU A 325 -12.81 -2.48 -2.69
N GLY A 326 -12.95 -3.80 -2.66
CA GLY A 326 -12.46 -4.70 -3.72
C GLY A 326 -10.95 -4.94 -3.70
N LEU A 327 -10.26 -4.58 -2.61
CA LEU A 327 -8.79 -4.68 -2.47
C LEU A 327 -8.31 -6.01 -1.86
N GLY A 328 -9.18 -7.02 -1.82
CA GLY A 328 -8.95 -8.30 -1.10
C GLY A 328 -9.32 -8.24 0.39
N LYS A 329 -9.16 -9.36 1.12
CA LYS A 329 -9.39 -9.43 2.57
C LYS A 329 -8.03 -9.60 3.28
N PRO A 330 -7.22 -8.52 3.37
CA PRO A 330 -5.94 -8.58 4.08
C PRO A 330 -6.14 -8.99 5.54
N GLY A 331 -5.17 -9.70 6.12
CA GLY A 331 -5.21 -10.17 7.50
C GLY A 331 -5.17 -9.01 8.49
N LEU A 332 -5.64 -9.25 9.74
CA LEU A 332 -5.63 -8.23 10.79
C LEU A 332 -4.22 -7.66 10.99
N TRP A 333 -3.24 -8.55 11.01
CA TRP A 333 -1.83 -8.19 11.14
C TRP A 333 -1.42 -7.20 10.03
N ALA A 334 -1.63 -7.54 8.76
CA ALA A 334 -1.22 -6.68 7.65
C ALA A 334 -1.89 -5.31 7.67
N VAL A 335 -3.20 -5.22 7.89
CA VAL A 335 -3.91 -3.93 7.82
C VAL A 335 -3.58 -3.03 9.00
N SER A 336 -3.62 -3.57 10.21
CA SER A 336 -3.38 -2.79 11.43
C SER A 336 -1.93 -2.34 11.53
N VAL A 337 -0.98 -3.20 11.16
CA VAL A 337 0.45 -2.84 11.13
C VAL A 337 0.72 -1.82 10.04
N SER A 338 0.13 -1.96 8.85
CA SER A 338 0.32 -0.97 7.77
C SER A 338 -0.23 0.41 8.15
N LEU A 339 -1.39 0.47 8.82
CA LEU A 339 -1.95 1.73 9.28
C LEU A 339 -1.12 2.33 10.42
N GLY A 340 -0.67 1.51 11.37
CA GLY A 340 0.24 1.94 12.43
C GLY A 340 1.61 2.39 11.89
N MET A 341 2.08 1.79 10.80
CA MET A 341 3.33 2.15 10.12
C MET A 341 3.34 3.62 9.67
N VAL A 342 2.18 4.20 9.33
CA VAL A 342 2.08 5.64 9.00
C VAL A 342 2.55 6.50 10.16
N GLY A 343 2.11 6.19 11.39
CA GLY A 343 2.54 6.91 12.59
C GLY A 343 4.01 6.70 12.92
N ALA A 344 4.50 5.47 12.78
CA ALA A 344 5.93 5.18 12.95
C ALA A 344 6.79 5.93 11.92
N LEU A 345 6.35 5.99 10.66
CA LEU A 345 7.01 6.74 9.60
C LEU A 345 6.99 8.25 9.86
N MET A 346 5.91 8.80 10.42
CA MET A 346 5.87 10.22 10.85
C MET A 346 6.95 10.50 11.91
N ALA A 347 7.11 9.61 12.91
CA ALA A 347 8.12 9.77 13.94
C ALA A 347 9.56 9.69 13.40
N ILE A 348 9.81 8.74 12.49
CA ILE A 348 11.09 8.60 11.79
C ILE A 348 11.36 9.82 10.90
N ALA A 349 10.34 10.31 10.18
CA ALA A 349 10.46 11.46 9.29
C ALA A 349 10.76 12.75 10.05
N ALA A 350 10.18 12.94 11.24
CA ALA A 350 10.44 14.09 12.10
C ALA A 350 11.92 14.21 12.50
N HIS A 351 12.63 13.09 12.64
CA HIS A 351 14.04 13.04 13.07
C HIS A 351 14.98 12.57 11.95
N ARG A 352 14.57 12.70 10.68
CA ARG A 352 15.32 12.17 9.53
C ARG A 352 16.74 12.74 9.40
N THR A 353 16.99 13.92 9.93
CA THR A 353 18.31 14.58 9.94
C THR A 353 19.30 13.89 10.86
N GLU A 354 18.81 13.14 11.85
CA GLU A 354 19.61 12.36 12.79
C GLU A 354 19.62 10.90 12.37
N THR A 355 20.42 10.61 11.34
CA THR A 355 20.42 9.31 10.66
C THR A 355 20.61 8.11 11.60
N GLY A 356 21.48 8.23 12.62
CA GLY A 356 21.69 7.19 13.63
C GLY A 356 20.45 6.90 14.47
N TYR A 357 19.75 7.94 14.91
CA TYR A 357 18.51 7.84 15.68
C TYR A 357 17.38 7.23 14.86
N ALA A 358 17.18 7.74 13.65
CA ALA A 358 16.14 7.25 12.75
C ALA A 358 16.37 5.77 12.34
N LEU A 359 17.63 5.36 12.11
CA LEU A 359 17.97 3.95 11.87
C LEU A 359 17.71 3.07 13.10
N ALA A 360 17.94 3.57 14.32
CA ALA A 360 17.66 2.83 15.54
C ALA A 360 16.16 2.55 15.70
N GLN A 361 15.33 3.58 15.49
CA GLN A 361 13.86 3.45 15.49
C GLN A 361 13.40 2.45 14.42
N LEU A 362 13.93 2.56 13.21
CA LEU A 362 13.60 1.64 12.12
C LEU A 362 13.96 0.19 12.44
N MET A 363 15.14 -0.05 13.02
CA MET A 363 15.59 -1.41 13.31
C MET A 363 14.84 -2.05 14.48
N LEU A 364 14.51 -1.26 15.49
CA LEU A 364 13.60 -1.66 16.56
C LEU A 364 12.25 -2.13 16.00
N LEU A 365 11.65 -1.34 15.11
CA LEU A 365 10.37 -1.62 14.46
C LEU A 365 10.45 -2.90 13.61
N THR A 366 11.50 -3.00 12.79
CA THR A 366 11.71 -4.11 11.88
C THR A 366 11.90 -5.42 12.64
N LEU A 367 12.72 -5.43 13.70
CA LEU A 367 12.93 -6.65 14.49
C LEU A 367 11.64 -7.08 15.21
N ALA A 368 10.90 -6.15 15.81
CA ALA A 368 9.67 -6.47 16.52
C ALA A 368 8.60 -7.05 15.58
N PHE A 369 8.36 -6.41 14.43
CA PHE A 369 7.35 -6.89 13.49
C PHE A 369 7.80 -8.13 12.71
N THR A 370 9.08 -8.28 12.42
CA THR A 370 9.62 -9.54 11.88
C THR A 370 9.36 -10.70 12.84
N SER A 371 9.58 -10.48 14.13
CA SER A 371 9.36 -11.49 15.16
C SER A 371 7.87 -11.81 15.34
N SER A 372 7.02 -10.79 15.38
CA SER A 372 5.56 -10.94 15.40
C SER A 372 5.06 -11.76 14.19
N TYR A 373 5.54 -11.42 13.00
CA TYR A 373 5.22 -12.14 11.78
C TYR A 373 5.64 -13.62 11.84
N LEU A 374 6.85 -13.92 12.31
CA LEU A 374 7.30 -15.31 12.44
C LEU A 374 6.45 -16.11 13.44
N VAL A 375 5.99 -15.48 14.53
CA VAL A 375 5.02 -16.10 15.45
C VAL A 375 3.71 -16.44 14.73
N VAL A 376 3.17 -15.50 13.94
CA VAL A 376 1.98 -15.72 13.12
C VAL A 376 2.18 -16.89 12.14
N ARG A 377 3.38 -17.02 11.58
CA ARG A 377 3.77 -18.11 10.68
C ARG A 377 4.07 -19.44 11.39
N GLY A 378 3.81 -19.53 12.69
CA GLY A 378 3.91 -20.75 13.47
C GLY A 378 5.31 -21.03 14.06
N VAL A 379 6.25 -20.08 13.98
CA VAL A 379 7.52 -20.22 14.69
C VAL A 379 7.28 -20.05 16.19
N PRO A 380 7.65 -21.04 17.03
CA PRO A 380 7.38 -20.95 18.45
C PRO A 380 8.17 -19.80 19.08
N TRP A 381 7.49 -18.96 19.87
CA TRP A 381 8.08 -17.79 20.54
C TRP A 381 9.37 -18.12 21.30
N MET A 382 9.47 -19.32 21.88
CA MET A 382 10.65 -19.79 22.61
C MET A 382 11.94 -19.81 21.77
N ARG A 383 11.83 -19.93 20.43
CA ARG A 383 12.98 -19.90 19.51
C ARG A 383 13.36 -18.47 19.12
N LEU A 384 12.41 -17.53 19.16
CA LEU A 384 12.62 -16.12 18.80
C LEU A 384 13.10 -15.29 20.00
N MET A 385 12.57 -15.59 21.19
CA MET A 385 12.85 -14.88 22.44
C MET A 385 14.36 -14.64 22.71
N PRO A 386 15.30 -15.58 22.46
CA PRO A 386 16.73 -15.34 22.68
C PRO A 386 17.34 -14.23 21.83
N PHE A 387 16.76 -13.96 20.65
CA PHE A 387 17.24 -12.93 19.73
C PHE A 387 16.50 -11.61 19.89
N VAL A 388 15.27 -11.65 20.42
CA VAL A 388 14.34 -10.52 20.42
C VAL A 388 14.16 -10.00 21.83
N LEU A 389 13.57 -10.79 22.72
CA LEU A 389 13.22 -10.32 24.06
C LEU A 389 14.42 -10.29 25.00
N ALA A 390 15.29 -11.29 24.96
CA ALA A 390 16.41 -11.40 25.90
C ALA A 390 17.43 -10.24 25.77
N PRO A 391 17.92 -9.86 24.57
CA PRO A 391 18.91 -8.79 24.45
C PRO A 391 18.31 -7.38 24.58
N MET A 392 17.03 -7.20 24.24
CA MET A 392 16.45 -5.86 24.09
C MET A 392 16.45 -4.98 25.35
N PRO A 393 16.06 -5.46 26.54
CA PRO A 393 16.15 -4.67 27.76
C PRO A 393 17.57 -4.18 28.05
N PHE A 394 18.58 -5.00 27.76
CA PHE A 394 19.98 -4.63 27.96
C PHE A 394 20.44 -3.62 26.91
N LEU A 395 20.05 -3.77 25.64
CA LEU A 395 20.37 -2.81 24.59
C LEU A 395 19.72 -1.45 24.86
N ILE A 396 18.46 -1.42 25.26
CA ILE A 396 17.73 -0.19 25.60
C ILE A 396 18.33 0.45 26.86
N ALA A 397 18.62 -0.33 27.91
CA ALA A 397 19.25 0.20 29.11
C ALA A 397 20.66 0.75 28.84
N CYS A 398 21.45 0.06 28.03
CA CYS A 398 22.78 0.51 27.61
C CYS A 398 22.68 1.84 26.84
N LEU A 399 21.79 1.91 25.85
CA LEU A 399 21.51 3.14 25.09
C LEU A 399 21.10 4.29 26.03
N ALA A 400 20.18 4.05 26.96
CA ALA A 400 19.72 5.06 27.90
C ALA A 400 20.85 5.56 28.82
N LEU A 401 21.72 4.67 29.30
CA LEU A 401 22.87 5.04 30.14
C LEU A 401 23.94 5.83 29.38
N LEU A 402 24.18 5.47 28.11
CA LEU A 402 25.11 6.19 27.22
C LEU A 402 24.56 7.57 26.88
N ASN A 403 23.30 7.66 26.45
CA ASN A 403 22.64 8.91 26.10
C ASN A 403 22.51 9.86 27.31
N ALA A 404 22.26 9.33 28.51
CA ALA A 404 22.25 10.11 29.75
C ALA A 404 23.65 10.55 30.23
N GLY A 405 24.73 10.15 29.55
CA GLY A 405 26.10 10.47 29.93
C GLY A 405 26.58 9.81 31.23
N ILE A 406 25.84 8.81 31.73
CA ILE A 406 26.19 8.06 32.95
C ILE A 406 27.39 7.14 32.67
N ILE A 407 27.45 6.59 31.46
CA ILE A 407 28.57 5.79 30.95
C ILE A 407 29.13 6.49 29.72
N GLY A 408 30.44 6.71 29.69
CA GLY A 408 31.15 7.22 28.50
C GLY A 408 31.80 6.07 27.74
N PHE A 409 31.37 5.84 26.50
CA PHE A 409 32.00 4.85 25.62
C PHE A 409 32.03 5.39 24.19
N GLU A 410 33.23 5.46 23.60
CA GLU A 410 33.40 5.85 22.20
C GLU A 410 33.41 4.61 21.32
N PHE A 411 32.42 4.51 20.41
CA PHE A 411 32.37 3.41 19.46
C PHE A 411 33.38 3.62 18.32
N PRO A 412 33.91 2.52 17.74
CA PRO A 412 34.80 2.62 16.59
C PRO A 412 34.10 3.29 15.41
N PHE A 413 34.89 3.90 14.52
CA PHE A 413 34.40 4.59 13.31
C PHE A 413 33.51 5.82 13.58
N GLY A 414 33.52 6.36 14.80
CA GLY A 414 32.72 7.54 15.15
C GLY A 414 31.22 7.27 15.20
N LEU A 415 30.81 6.01 15.46
CA LEU A 415 29.40 5.65 15.59
C LEU A 415 28.80 6.27 16.86
N GLY A 416 27.65 6.92 16.73
CA GLY A 416 26.85 7.36 17.87
C GLY A 416 26.15 6.19 18.57
N GLU A 417 25.64 6.43 19.78
CA GLU A 417 24.96 5.43 20.60
C GLU A 417 23.74 4.81 19.92
N TYR A 418 22.94 5.61 19.20
CA TYR A 418 21.81 5.13 18.43
C TYR A 418 22.25 4.32 17.20
N SER A 419 23.32 4.71 16.51
CA SER A 419 23.88 3.93 15.39
C SER A 419 24.40 2.56 15.85
N ALA A 420 25.00 2.49 17.05
CA ALA A 420 25.43 1.25 17.66
C ALA A 420 24.24 0.34 18.02
N PHE A 421 23.18 0.92 18.61
CA PHE A 421 21.92 0.21 18.86
C PHE A 421 21.30 -0.33 17.56
N ALA A 422 21.23 0.49 16.52
CA ALA A 422 20.70 0.11 15.21
C ALA A 422 21.49 -1.06 14.61
N SER A 423 22.82 -1.00 14.67
CA SER A 423 23.72 -2.05 14.16
C SER A 423 23.53 -3.37 14.90
N ALA A 424 23.48 -3.36 16.24
CA ALA A 424 23.24 -4.55 17.04
C ALA A 424 21.86 -5.17 16.74
N THR A 425 20.83 -4.32 16.64
CA THR A 425 19.47 -4.74 16.32
C THR A 425 19.36 -5.30 14.89
N ALA A 426 20.07 -4.73 13.94
CA ALA A 426 20.15 -5.22 12.56
C ALA A 426 20.76 -6.63 12.52
N VAL A 427 21.85 -6.87 13.25
CA VAL A 427 22.48 -8.20 13.35
C VAL A 427 21.51 -9.23 13.93
N LEU A 428 20.79 -8.87 15.00
CA LEU A 428 19.76 -9.73 15.59
C LEU A 428 18.63 -10.04 14.60
N CYS A 429 18.15 -9.02 13.86
CA CYS A 429 17.12 -9.19 12.84
C CYS A 429 17.57 -10.09 11.70
N VAL A 430 18.78 -9.91 11.20
CA VAL A 430 19.38 -10.78 10.16
C VAL A 430 19.50 -12.21 10.68
N ALA A 431 19.97 -12.41 11.92
CA ALA A 431 20.06 -13.75 12.51
C ALA A 431 18.69 -14.43 12.60
N VAL A 432 17.64 -13.72 13.05
CA VAL A 432 16.27 -14.24 13.11
C VAL A 432 15.74 -14.60 11.72
N LEU A 433 15.92 -13.74 10.72
CA LEU A 433 15.48 -14.02 9.36
C LEU A 433 16.24 -15.21 8.74
N LEU A 434 17.57 -15.26 8.92
CA LEU A 434 18.40 -16.34 8.38
C LEU A 434 18.14 -17.69 9.06
N THR A 435 17.68 -17.71 10.31
CA THR A 435 17.31 -18.95 11.00
C THR A 435 15.93 -19.46 10.62
N HIS A 436 15.03 -18.57 10.18
CA HIS A 436 13.62 -18.89 9.91
C HIS A 436 13.16 -18.57 8.48
N GLN A 437 14.08 -18.62 7.51
CA GLN A 437 13.86 -18.26 6.10
C GLN A 437 12.65 -18.96 5.47
N ALA A 438 12.46 -20.25 5.77
CA ALA A 438 11.38 -21.06 5.21
C ALA A 438 9.98 -20.61 5.67
N SER A 439 9.89 -19.90 6.80
CA SER A 439 8.63 -19.43 7.35
C SER A 439 8.17 -18.09 6.78
N VAL A 440 8.97 -17.43 5.92
CA VAL A 440 8.66 -16.10 5.37
C VAL A 440 8.00 -16.24 3.99
N SER A 441 6.82 -15.65 3.76
CA SER A 441 6.18 -15.66 2.44
C SER A 441 6.87 -14.70 1.47
N ASP A 442 6.67 -14.97 0.20
CA ASP A 442 7.07 -14.09 -0.89
C ASP A 442 6.38 -12.72 -0.79
N HIS A 443 5.10 -12.69 -0.41
CA HIS A 443 4.32 -11.47 -0.20
C HIS A 443 4.97 -10.51 0.78
N VAL A 444 5.41 -11.02 1.93
CA VAL A 444 6.08 -10.19 2.95
C VAL A 444 7.47 -9.76 2.51
N LEU A 445 8.21 -10.59 1.77
CA LEU A 445 9.54 -10.19 1.29
C LEU A 445 9.47 -9.00 0.33
N TRP A 446 8.59 -9.02 -0.67
CA TRP A 446 8.51 -7.90 -1.61
C TRP A 446 7.82 -6.68 -0.98
N MET A 447 6.81 -6.84 -0.12
CA MET A 447 6.21 -5.72 0.63
C MET A 447 7.24 -5.06 1.57
N GLY A 448 8.01 -5.87 2.30
CA GLY A 448 9.09 -5.40 3.16
C GLY A 448 10.16 -4.67 2.38
N ALA A 449 10.55 -5.18 1.20
CA ALA A 449 11.49 -4.50 0.31
C ALA A 449 10.99 -3.12 -0.15
N LEU A 450 9.71 -2.99 -0.51
CA LEU A 450 9.10 -1.70 -0.86
C LEU A 450 9.15 -0.70 0.30
N VAL A 451 8.84 -1.15 1.52
CA VAL A 451 8.91 -0.32 2.73
C VAL A 451 10.35 0.12 3.01
N ILE A 452 11.33 -0.79 2.93
CA ILE A 452 12.75 -0.48 3.09
C ILE A 452 13.21 0.53 2.04
N VAL A 453 12.82 0.36 0.77
CA VAL A 453 13.12 1.31 -0.31
C VAL A 453 12.59 2.69 0.00
N LEU A 454 11.32 2.79 0.43
CA LEU A 454 10.69 4.06 0.79
C LEU A 454 11.45 4.71 1.95
N LEU A 455 11.77 3.95 2.99
CA LEU A 455 12.54 4.43 4.13
C LEU A 455 13.93 4.93 3.74
N LEU A 456 14.69 4.17 2.97
CA LEU A 456 16.01 4.59 2.48
C LEU A 456 15.92 5.87 1.65
N THR A 457 14.86 6.01 0.86
CA THR A 457 14.57 7.21 0.06
C THR A 457 14.28 8.43 0.95
N LEU A 458 13.59 8.25 2.08
CA LEU A 458 13.28 9.31 3.04
C LEU A 458 14.48 9.68 3.93
N LEU A 459 15.33 8.70 4.26
CA LEU A 459 16.40 8.82 5.26
C LEU A 459 17.74 9.27 4.67
N ILE A 460 18.03 8.97 3.41
CA ILE A 460 19.30 9.34 2.78
C ILE A 460 19.08 10.64 2.00
N PRO A 461 19.56 11.80 2.49
CA PRO A 461 19.40 13.08 1.81
C PRO A 461 20.25 13.12 0.55
N ALA A 462 19.61 13.14 -0.62
CA ALA A 462 20.26 13.08 -1.93
C ALA A 462 20.00 14.36 -2.76
N ASP A 463 19.94 15.52 -2.11
CA ASP A 463 19.54 16.79 -2.69
C ASP A 463 20.64 17.47 -3.53
N ASP A 464 21.90 17.09 -3.31
CA ASP A 464 23.07 17.68 -3.96
C ASP A 464 23.66 16.84 -5.12
N GLY A 465 23.16 15.62 -5.34
CA GLY A 465 23.72 14.69 -6.34
C GLY A 465 25.13 14.19 -6.02
N GLY A 466 25.61 14.36 -4.78
CA GLY A 466 26.93 13.97 -4.32
C GLY A 466 27.00 12.54 -3.78
N ASP A 467 27.85 12.34 -2.77
CA ASP A 467 28.13 11.00 -2.20
C ASP A 467 26.88 10.33 -1.61
N ASN A 468 25.96 11.10 -1.04
CA ASN A 468 24.72 10.56 -0.50
C ASN A 468 23.76 10.07 -1.59
N ALA A 469 23.72 10.73 -2.76
CA ALA A 469 22.94 10.24 -3.90
C ALA A 469 23.48 8.89 -4.40
N ARG A 470 24.81 8.73 -4.38
CA ARG A 470 25.46 7.46 -4.69
C ARG A 470 25.19 6.40 -3.62
N LEU A 471 25.24 6.76 -2.34
CA LEU A 471 24.88 5.87 -1.23
C LEU A 471 23.43 5.40 -1.35
N LEU A 472 22.51 6.31 -1.70
CA LEU A 472 21.11 5.97 -1.97
C LEU A 472 21.05 4.93 -3.10
N LEU A 473 21.66 5.17 -4.25
CA LEU A 473 21.65 4.20 -5.37
C LEU A 473 22.26 2.84 -4.99
N VAL A 474 23.35 2.81 -4.22
CA VAL A 474 23.97 1.56 -3.76
C VAL A 474 23.06 0.81 -2.78
N SER A 475 22.42 1.51 -1.85
CA SER A 475 21.47 0.91 -0.91
C SER A 475 20.23 0.38 -1.61
N GLN A 476 19.69 1.13 -2.58
CA GLN A 476 18.60 0.69 -3.45
C GLN A 476 19.01 -0.54 -4.27
N ALA A 477 20.22 -0.55 -4.83
CA ALA A 477 20.75 -1.69 -5.55
C ALA A 477 20.82 -2.95 -4.68
N ALA A 478 21.26 -2.84 -3.43
CA ALA A 478 21.29 -3.98 -2.52
C ALA A 478 19.90 -4.60 -2.30
N VAL A 479 18.87 -3.77 -2.11
CA VAL A 479 17.49 -4.24 -1.90
C VAL A 479 16.93 -4.86 -3.17
N TRP A 480 17.01 -4.18 -4.32
CA TRP A 480 16.41 -4.65 -5.58
C TRP A 480 17.11 -5.87 -6.17
N LEU A 481 18.44 -5.90 -6.14
CA LEU A 481 19.21 -7.06 -6.58
C LEU A 481 18.99 -8.25 -5.63
N GLY A 482 18.92 -8.00 -4.33
CA GLY A 482 18.58 -9.02 -3.32
C GLY A 482 17.18 -9.60 -3.55
N LEU A 483 16.19 -8.76 -3.81
CA LEU A 483 14.82 -9.19 -4.11
C LEU A 483 14.77 -9.98 -5.43
N GLY A 484 15.49 -9.54 -6.46
CA GLY A 484 15.61 -10.25 -7.73
C GLY A 484 16.27 -11.63 -7.58
N TYR A 485 17.35 -11.71 -6.79
CA TYR A 485 18.01 -12.99 -6.47
C TYR A 485 17.05 -13.93 -5.72
N ALA A 486 16.36 -13.41 -4.69
CA ALA A 486 15.39 -14.19 -3.94
C ALA A 486 14.23 -14.67 -4.83
N ALA A 487 13.73 -13.83 -5.74
CA ALA A 487 12.67 -14.20 -6.69
C ALA A 487 13.08 -15.39 -7.57
N VAL A 488 14.31 -15.38 -8.10
CA VAL A 488 14.86 -16.50 -8.89
C VAL A 488 15.03 -17.75 -8.04
N HIS A 489 15.60 -17.61 -6.83
CA HIS A 489 15.89 -18.75 -5.96
C HIS A 489 14.61 -19.43 -5.43
N ARG A 490 13.59 -18.65 -5.10
CA ARG A 490 12.30 -19.13 -4.58
C ARG A 490 11.30 -19.48 -5.68
N SER A 491 11.65 -19.24 -6.94
CA SER A 491 10.74 -19.40 -8.07
C SER A 491 9.42 -18.62 -7.91
N SER A 492 9.51 -17.35 -7.49
CA SER A 492 8.35 -16.53 -7.12
C SER A 492 7.97 -15.50 -8.20
N PRO A 493 6.82 -15.66 -8.87
CA PRO A 493 6.33 -14.72 -9.89
C PRO A 493 6.05 -13.32 -9.35
N SER A 494 5.44 -13.21 -8.18
CA SER A 494 5.07 -11.93 -7.57
C SER A 494 6.30 -11.12 -7.16
N MET A 495 7.29 -11.76 -6.53
CA MET A 495 8.57 -11.11 -6.22
C MET A 495 9.34 -10.71 -7.48
N ALA A 496 9.35 -11.56 -8.51
CA ALA A 496 9.98 -11.25 -9.79
C ALA A 496 9.35 -10.01 -10.43
N GLY A 497 8.01 -9.94 -10.40
CA GLY A 497 7.22 -8.78 -10.80
C GLY A 497 7.69 -7.48 -10.15
N VAL A 498 7.70 -7.46 -8.82
CA VAL A 498 8.10 -6.28 -8.05
C VAL A 498 9.58 -5.95 -8.25
N ALA A 499 10.47 -6.95 -8.23
CA ALA A 499 11.90 -6.74 -8.39
C ALA A 499 12.28 -6.15 -9.75
N VAL A 500 11.52 -6.43 -10.82
CA VAL A 500 11.79 -5.88 -12.15
C VAL A 500 11.09 -4.54 -12.36
N LEU A 501 9.83 -4.38 -11.91
CA LEU A 501 9.03 -3.19 -12.22
C LEU A 501 9.24 -2.04 -11.23
N ALA A 502 9.31 -2.33 -9.94
CA ALA A 502 9.37 -1.31 -8.90
C ALA A 502 10.62 -0.39 -8.97
N PRO A 503 11.83 -0.86 -9.32
CA PRO A 503 12.99 0.02 -9.44
C PRO A 503 12.81 1.09 -10.52
N TYR A 504 12.20 0.74 -11.66
CA TYR A 504 11.91 1.70 -12.72
C TYR A 504 10.76 2.63 -12.34
N ALA A 505 9.71 2.11 -11.68
CA ALA A 505 8.63 2.94 -11.16
C ALA A 505 9.14 3.98 -10.13
N TRP A 506 10.06 3.56 -9.26
CA TRP A 506 10.74 4.45 -8.30
C TRP A 506 11.51 5.56 -9.02
N LEU A 507 12.30 5.24 -10.05
CA LEU A 507 12.99 6.26 -10.87
C LEU A 507 12.03 7.21 -11.57
N LEU A 508 10.89 6.72 -12.05
CA LEU A 508 9.89 7.55 -12.75
C LEU A 508 9.28 8.62 -11.85
N VAL A 509 9.06 8.33 -10.56
CA VAL A 509 8.53 9.31 -9.60
C VAL A 509 9.40 10.59 -9.59
N PHE A 510 10.72 10.43 -9.55
CA PHE A 510 11.68 11.55 -9.51
C PHE A 510 12.00 12.12 -10.90
N ALA A 511 12.02 11.28 -11.94
CA ALA A 511 12.27 11.75 -13.30
C ALA A 511 11.15 12.64 -13.86
N THR A 512 9.91 12.43 -13.40
CA THR A 512 8.72 13.15 -13.88
C THR A 512 8.26 14.29 -12.96
N ASP A 513 8.94 14.49 -11.82
CA ASP A 513 8.58 15.46 -10.79
C ASP A 513 7.12 15.31 -10.34
N VAL A 514 6.62 14.06 -10.27
CA VAL A 514 5.22 13.77 -9.92
C VAL A 514 4.89 14.22 -8.49
N GLU A 515 5.84 14.16 -7.55
CA GLU A 515 5.61 14.62 -6.17
C GLU A 515 5.22 16.10 -6.11
N ARG A 516 5.90 16.95 -6.88
CA ARG A 516 5.67 18.39 -6.92
C ARG A 516 4.28 18.70 -7.46
N ARG A 517 3.76 17.86 -8.37
CA ARG A 517 2.41 18.01 -8.94
C ARG A 517 1.30 17.51 -8.02
N LEU A 518 1.59 16.52 -7.17
CA LEU A 518 0.60 15.92 -6.27
C LEU A 518 0.48 16.67 -4.94
N VAL A 519 1.59 17.11 -4.35
CA VAL A 519 1.60 17.65 -2.97
C VAL A 519 2.00 19.14 -2.91
N ASN A 520 2.35 19.77 -4.04
CA ASN A 520 2.77 21.18 -4.12
C ASN A 520 3.82 21.58 -3.06
N ALA A 521 4.68 20.62 -2.70
CA ALA A 521 5.78 20.76 -1.77
C ALA A 521 6.91 19.84 -2.27
N ASP A 522 8.16 20.26 -2.06
CA ASP A 522 9.35 19.41 -2.28
C ASP A 522 9.52 18.58 -1.00
N LEU A 523 8.86 17.41 -0.93
CA LEU A 523 8.90 16.59 0.29
C LEU A 523 10.28 15.93 0.44
N VAL A 524 10.90 15.56 -0.68
CA VAL A 524 12.25 14.97 -0.72
C VAL A 524 12.96 15.39 -2.01
N PRO A 525 13.80 16.43 -2.00
CA PRO A 525 14.62 16.76 -3.16
C PRO A 525 15.63 15.61 -3.42
N ILE A 526 15.44 14.89 -4.54
CA ILE A 526 16.36 13.83 -4.98
C ILE A 526 16.99 14.24 -6.31
N VAL A 527 18.30 14.41 -6.29
CA VAL A 527 19.16 14.65 -7.45
C VAL A 527 20.10 13.46 -7.55
N LEU A 528 20.06 12.74 -8.66
CA LEU A 528 20.94 11.60 -8.92
C LEU A 528 22.03 12.00 -9.91
N GLY A 529 23.28 11.63 -9.63
CA GLY A 529 24.39 11.90 -10.54
C GLY A 529 24.20 11.25 -11.91
N GLU A 530 24.47 11.98 -12.99
CA GLU A 530 24.15 11.52 -14.36
C GLU A 530 24.86 10.22 -14.76
N VAL A 531 26.10 10.05 -14.31
CA VAL A 531 26.92 8.86 -14.57
C VAL A 531 26.44 7.69 -13.72
N ASP A 532 26.19 7.93 -12.44
CA ASP A 532 25.71 6.92 -11.50
C ASP A 532 24.33 6.39 -11.92
N LEU A 533 23.43 7.27 -12.40
CA LEU A 533 22.14 6.87 -12.95
C LEU A 533 22.29 6.03 -14.22
N GLY A 534 23.22 6.37 -15.11
CA GLY A 534 23.51 5.56 -16.31
C GLY A 534 24.03 4.16 -15.97
N ILE A 535 24.91 4.05 -14.97
CA ILE A 535 25.39 2.77 -14.44
C ILE A 535 24.24 1.99 -13.81
N TRP A 536 23.43 2.66 -12.98
CA TRP A 536 22.31 2.04 -12.29
C TRP A 536 21.26 1.48 -13.26
N MET A 537 20.87 2.25 -14.28
CA MET A 537 19.98 1.78 -15.35
C MET A 537 20.54 0.55 -16.08
N SER A 538 21.86 0.50 -16.29
CA SER A 538 22.52 -0.66 -16.90
C SER A 538 22.47 -1.90 -15.97
N VAL A 539 22.67 -1.71 -14.66
CA VAL A 539 22.52 -2.77 -13.65
C VAL A 539 21.09 -3.30 -13.61
N LEU A 540 20.08 -2.44 -13.70
CA LEU A 540 18.67 -2.84 -13.75
C LEU A 540 18.36 -3.68 -15.00
N ILE A 541 18.91 -3.32 -16.17
CA ILE A 541 18.78 -4.15 -17.38
C ILE A 541 19.36 -5.56 -17.14
N LEU A 542 20.56 -5.65 -16.54
CA LEU A 542 21.19 -6.93 -16.24
C LEU A 542 20.37 -7.78 -15.25
N GLN A 543 19.86 -7.16 -14.19
CA GLN A 543 18.99 -7.81 -13.23
C GLN A 543 17.67 -8.28 -13.88
N GLN A 544 17.06 -7.44 -14.70
CA GLN A 544 15.86 -7.79 -15.47
C GLN A 544 16.09 -9.00 -16.38
N ILE A 545 17.23 -9.09 -17.07
CA ILE A 545 17.58 -10.27 -17.87
C ILE A 545 17.69 -11.52 -16.97
N GLY A 546 18.37 -11.39 -15.83
CA GLY A 546 18.56 -12.48 -14.88
C GLY A 546 17.24 -13.02 -14.34
N VAL A 547 16.36 -12.14 -13.87
CA VAL A 547 15.04 -12.52 -13.33
C VAL A 547 14.16 -13.10 -14.43
N ASN A 548 14.07 -12.43 -15.58
CA ASN A 548 13.16 -12.86 -16.64
C ASN A 548 13.58 -14.16 -17.35
N ARG A 549 14.85 -14.59 -17.26
CA ARG A 549 15.25 -15.93 -17.70
C ARG A 549 14.46 -17.04 -16.98
N SER A 550 14.12 -16.82 -15.71
CA SER A 550 13.38 -17.76 -14.90
C SER A 550 11.86 -17.51 -14.92
N MET A 551 11.44 -16.24 -14.84
CA MET A 551 10.05 -15.84 -14.58
C MET A 551 9.45 -14.90 -15.62
N GLY A 552 10.09 -14.73 -16.79
CA GLY A 552 9.64 -13.75 -17.80
C GLY A 552 8.25 -14.02 -18.39
N ARG A 553 7.70 -15.23 -18.17
CA ARG A 553 6.36 -15.65 -18.62
C ARG A 553 5.25 -15.31 -17.63
N SER A 554 5.59 -14.90 -16.41
CA SER A 554 4.60 -14.53 -15.41
C SER A 554 3.77 -13.34 -15.89
N ASN A 555 2.45 -13.44 -15.76
CA ASN A 555 1.51 -12.41 -16.22
C ASN A 555 1.00 -11.59 -15.04
N LEU A 556 0.86 -10.28 -15.25
CA LEU A 556 0.22 -9.40 -14.27
C LEU A 556 -1.24 -9.83 -14.06
N ASN A 557 -1.60 -10.11 -12.83
CA ASN A 557 -2.95 -10.47 -12.45
C ASN A 557 -3.79 -9.21 -12.24
N LEU A 558 -4.70 -8.95 -13.18
CA LEU A 558 -5.63 -7.80 -13.12
C LEU A 558 -6.91 -8.11 -12.32
N ALA A 559 -6.99 -9.26 -11.63
CA ALA A 559 -8.23 -9.80 -11.05
C ALA A 559 -8.86 -9.01 -9.88
N GLY A 560 -8.47 -7.76 -9.58
CA GLY A 560 -8.88 -7.14 -8.32
C GLY A 560 -8.97 -5.61 -8.25
N GLY A 561 -9.59 -4.89 -9.19
CA GLY A 561 -9.89 -3.49 -8.83
C GLY A 561 -10.55 -2.56 -9.83
N LEU A 562 -10.63 -2.89 -11.11
CA LEU A 562 -11.24 -1.98 -12.09
C LEU A 562 -12.42 -2.65 -12.78
N ALA A 563 -13.50 -2.82 -12.02
CA ALA A 563 -14.78 -3.37 -12.46
C ALA A 563 -15.41 -2.66 -13.69
N GLY A 564 -14.86 -1.51 -14.10
CA GLY A 564 -15.27 -0.72 -15.26
C GLY A 564 -14.41 -0.87 -16.53
N LEU A 565 -13.34 -1.68 -16.54
CA LEU A 565 -12.40 -1.79 -17.67
C LEU A 565 -12.37 -3.20 -18.32
N SER A 566 -13.39 -4.04 -18.13
CA SER A 566 -13.31 -5.47 -18.49
C SER A 566 -12.99 -5.73 -19.98
N GLU A 567 -13.48 -4.91 -20.92
CA GLU A 567 -13.20 -5.06 -22.35
C GLU A 567 -11.79 -4.64 -22.77
N LEU A 568 -11.24 -3.61 -22.13
CA LEU A 568 -9.86 -3.16 -22.37
C LEU A 568 -8.88 -4.09 -21.67
N SER A 569 -9.24 -4.56 -20.47
CA SER A 569 -8.50 -5.56 -19.70
C SER A 569 -8.43 -6.91 -20.41
N SER A 570 -9.51 -7.38 -21.04
CA SER A 570 -9.51 -8.65 -21.78
C SER A 570 -8.60 -8.57 -23.00
N ARG A 571 -8.67 -7.48 -23.78
CA ARG A 571 -7.78 -7.25 -24.93
C ARG A 571 -6.31 -7.11 -24.52
N LEU A 572 -6.01 -6.45 -23.41
CA LEU A 572 -4.65 -6.37 -22.87
C LEU A 572 -4.17 -7.74 -22.39
N ARG A 573 -5.03 -8.52 -21.73
CA ARG A 573 -4.72 -9.89 -21.29
C ARG A 573 -4.40 -10.81 -22.46
N ASP A 574 -5.14 -10.70 -23.56
CA ASP A 574 -4.97 -11.57 -24.74
C ASP A 574 -3.78 -11.14 -25.63
N SER A 575 -3.18 -9.98 -25.37
CA SER A 575 -2.07 -9.42 -26.17
C SER A 575 -0.66 -9.86 -25.76
N ASP A 576 -0.53 -10.66 -24.70
CA ASP A 576 0.73 -11.01 -24.01
C ASP A 576 1.58 -9.79 -23.54
N LEU A 577 1.06 -8.56 -23.67
CA LEU A 577 1.74 -7.33 -23.21
C LEU A 577 1.92 -7.29 -21.68
N LEU A 578 1.08 -8.02 -20.94
CA LEU A 578 1.10 -8.07 -19.49
C LEU A 578 2.10 -9.08 -18.91
N ASN A 579 2.86 -9.79 -19.74
CA ASN A 579 3.93 -10.64 -19.26
C ASN A 579 5.10 -9.80 -18.70
N LEU A 580 5.82 -10.35 -17.72
CA LEU A 580 6.85 -9.62 -17.00
C LEU A 580 7.97 -9.10 -17.91
N TRP A 581 8.36 -9.87 -18.92
CA TRP A 581 9.38 -9.44 -19.89
C TRP A 581 8.95 -8.16 -20.63
N ASN A 582 7.74 -8.16 -21.21
CA ASN A 582 7.22 -7.05 -22.02
C ASN A 582 6.96 -5.82 -21.16
N LEU A 583 6.33 -6.00 -19.99
CA LEU A 583 6.02 -4.93 -19.06
C LEU A 583 7.31 -4.27 -18.54
N GLY A 584 8.31 -5.07 -18.16
CA GLY A 584 9.63 -4.59 -17.77
C GLY A 584 10.33 -3.83 -18.90
N PHE A 585 10.28 -4.35 -20.14
CA PHE A 585 10.88 -3.69 -21.30
C PHE A 585 10.25 -2.33 -21.61
N ILE A 586 8.90 -2.27 -21.63
CA ILE A 586 8.15 -1.03 -21.84
C ILE A 586 8.48 0.00 -20.76
N LEU A 587 8.48 -0.43 -19.49
CA LEU A 587 8.77 0.45 -18.37
C LEU A 587 10.22 0.95 -18.38
N THR A 588 11.17 0.11 -18.79
CA THR A 588 12.58 0.51 -18.97
C THR A 588 12.70 1.59 -20.04
N ALA A 589 12.08 1.39 -21.21
CA ALA A 589 12.10 2.36 -22.31
C ALA A 589 11.46 3.70 -21.88
N LEU A 590 10.33 3.64 -21.18
CA LEU A 590 9.68 4.84 -20.62
C LEU A 590 10.59 5.57 -19.63
N THR A 591 11.30 4.83 -18.78
CA THR A 591 12.24 5.40 -17.80
C THR A 591 13.42 6.09 -18.47
N PHE A 592 13.98 5.53 -19.55
CA PHE A 592 14.99 6.24 -20.35
C PHE A 592 14.45 7.52 -20.98
N VAL A 593 13.23 7.52 -21.50
CA VAL A 593 12.60 8.73 -22.05
C VAL A 593 12.41 9.80 -20.97
N ALA A 594 11.94 9.41 -19.79
CA ALA A 594 11.70 10.34 -18.68
C ALA A 594 13.00 10.91 -18.10
N THR A 595 14.03 10.08 -17.97
CA THR A 595 15.33 10.48 -17.41
C THR A 595 16.20 11.25 -18.40
N ALA A 596 15.99 11.09 -19.70
CA ALA A 596 16.69 11.83 -20.76
C ALA A 596 16.37 13.34 -20.68
N ARG A 597 17.14 14.05 -19.86
CA ARG A 597 17.15 15.51 -19.69
C ARG A 597 18.56 15.96 -19.30
N PRO A 598 18.95 17.22 -19.58
CA PRO A 598 20.21 17.78 -19.06
C PRO A 598 20.21 17.70 -17.52
N GLY A 599 21.32 17.30 -16.90
CA GLY A 599 21.36 17.04 -15.46
C GLY A 599 20.75 15.70 -15.04
N GLY A 600 20.13 14.94 -15.95
CA GLY A 600 19.48 13.65 -15.66
C GLY A 600 20.37 12.45 -15.94
N ILE A 601 20.72 12.23 -17.20
CA ILE A 601 21.54 11.08 -17.63
C ILE A 601 22.43 11.49 -18.81
N THR A 602 23.63 10.92 -18.85
CA THR A 602 24.60 11.17 -19.92
C THR A 602 24.14 10.59 -21.27
N ALA A 603 24.63 11.17 -22.36
CA ALA A 603 24.39 10.67 -23.71
C ALA A 603 24.84 9.21 -23.89
N LEU A 604 26.00 8.86 -23.32
CA LEU A 604 26.52 7.50 -23.29
C LEU A 604 25.61 6.55 -22.50
N GLY A 605 25.12 7.00 -21.33
CA GLY A 605 24.21 6.21 -20.50
C GLY A 605 22.89 5.90 -21.21
N VAL A 606 22.30 6.88 -21.89
CA VAL A 606 21.04 6.71 -22.64
C VAL A 606 21.23 5.83 -23.86
N LEU A 607 22.19 6.17 -24.74
CA LEU A 607 22.41 5.43 -25.98
C LEU A 607 22.91 4.02 -25.69
N GLY A 608 23.88 3.87 -24.79
CA GLY A 608 24.45 2.59 -24.38
C GLY A 608 23.43 1.71 -23.65
N GLY A 609 22.66 2.28 -22.72
CA GLY A 609 21.61 1.56 -21.99
C GLY A 609 20.47 1.10 -22.89
N MET A 610 19.94 1.97 -23.75
CA MET A 610 18.90 1.60 -24.72
C MET A 610 19.42 0.60 -25.75
N ALA A 611 20.64 0.76 -26.27
CA ALA A 611 21.24 -0.25 -27.15
C ALA A 611 21.37 -1.61 -26.43
N GLY A 612 21.87 -1.60 -25.18
CA GLY A 612 21.95 -2.79 -24.33
C GLY A 612 20.60 -3.48 -24.12
N LEU A 613 19.54 -2.70 -23.89
CA LEU A 613 18.17 -3.22 -23.75
C LEU A 613 17.68 -3.91 -25.04
N LEU A 614 17.90 -3.30 -26.21
CA LEU A 614 17.50 -3.88 -27.49
C LEU A 614 18.30 -5.15 -27.81
N LEU A 615 19.62 -5.12 -27.57
CA LEU A 615 20.50 -6.27 -27.76
C LEU A 615 20.16 -7.41 -26.81
N ALA A 616 19.81 -7.11 -25.56
CA ALA A 616 19.33 -8.09 -24.59
C ALA A 616 18.05 -8.77 -25.08
N HIS A 617 17.07 -8.00 -25.56
CA HIS A 617 15.84 -8.56 -26.14
C HIS A 617 16.13 -9.42 -27.38
N ALA A 618 16.99 -8.93 -28.28
CA ALA A 618 17.38 -9.67 -29.47
C ALA A 618 18.09 -10.98 -29.13
N GLY A 619 19.06 -10.95 -28.21
CA GLY A 619 19.79 -12.12 -27.74
C GLY A 619 18.91 -13.13 -27.02
N MET A 620 17.98 -12.68 -26.17
CA MET A 620 17.03 -13.57 -25.49
C MET A 620 16.04 -14.23 -26.45
N THR A 621 15.66 -13.52 -27.51
CA THR A 621 14.85 -14.07 -28.60
C THR A 621 15.63 -15.11 -29.40
N TRP A 622 16.92 -14.84 -29.67
CA TRP A 622 17.82 -15.78 -30.35
C TRP A 622 18.05 -17.06 -29.54
N LEU A 623 18.21 -16.94 -28.22
CA LEU A 623 18.37 -18.05 -27.28
C LEU A 623 17.06 -18.82 -26.99
N ARG A 624 15.95 -18.48 -27.66
CA ARG A 624 14.60 -19.09 -27.47
C ARG A 624 14.03 -18.97 -26.05
N MET A 625 14.54 -18.04 -25.26
CA MET A 625 14.06 -17.80 -23.89
C MET A 625 12.93 -16.77 -23.82
N HIS A 626 12.69 -16.02 -24.90
CA HIS A 626 11.59 -15.07 -24.99
C HIS A 626 10.38 -15.69 -25.70
N GLN A 627 9.20 -15.63 -25.07
CA GLN A 627 7.92 -16.05 -25.63
C GLN A 627 6.99 -14.84 -25.70
N GLY A 628 6.82 -14.30 -26.90
CA GLY A 628 6.09 -13.07 -27.19
C GLY A 628 6.32 -12.63 -28.63
N ARG A 629 5.65 -11.55 -29.06
CA ARG A 629 5.83 -10.95 -30.39
C ARG A 629 7.04 -10.00 -30.37
N PRO A 630 8.21 -10.38 -30.90
CA PRO A 630 9.42 -9.54 -30.79
C PRO A 630 9.26 -8.18 -31.49
N GLU A 631 8.42 -8.13 -32.52
CA GLU A 631 8.12 -6.91 -33.28
C GLU A 631 7.50 -5.77 -32.43
N THR A 632 6.69 -6.08 -31.41
CA THR A 632 6.01 -5.04 -30.61
C THR A 632 7.01 -4.30 -29.73
N LEU A 633 7.96 -5.02 -29.13
CA LEU A 633 9.01 -4.43 -28.30
C LEU A 633 10.01 -3.61 -29.12
N VAL A 634 10.31 -4.04 -30.36
CA VAL A 634 11.11 -3.23 -31.28
C VAL A 634 10.41 -1.92 -31.59
N VAL A 635 9.10 -1.92 -31.83
CA VAL A 635 8.32 -0.68 -32.05
C VAL A 635 8.35 0.22 -30.81
N VAL A 636 8.15 -0.31 -29.60
CA VAL A 636 8.22 0.47 -28.36
C VAL A 636 9.60 1.10 -28.17
N TRP A 637 10.66 0.31 -28.32
CA TRP A 637 12.04 0.79 -28.22
C TRP A 637 12.32 1.91 -29.23
N SER A 638 11.83 1.71 -30.45
CA SER A 638 11.98 2.62 -31.56
C SER A 638 11.28 3.96 -31.29
N LEU A 639 10.04 3.94 -30.83
CA LEU A 639 9.31 5.15 -30.45
C LEU A 639 10.04 5.93 -29.34
N ALA A 640 10.57 5.23 -28.34
CA ALA A 640 11.38 5.84 -27.29
C ALA A 640 12.67 6.48 -27.86
N ALA A 641 13.40 5.75 -28.71
CA ALA A 641 14.59 6.26 -29.37
C ALA A 641 14.29 7.49 -30.23
N LEU A 642 13.15 7.51 -30.95
CA LEU A 642 12.71 8.65 -31.75
C LEU A 642 12.35 9.86 -30.89
N ALA A 643 11.65 9.65 -29.78
CA ALA A 643 11.31 10.71 -28.83
C ALA A 643 12.58 11.38 -28.26
N ILE A 644 13.59 10.57 -27.91
CA ILE A 644 14.88 11.07 -27.43
C ILE A 644 15.67 11.73 -28.58
N ALA A 645 15.70 11.13 -29.77
CA ALA A 645 16.39 11.67 -30.94
C ALA A 645 15.81 13.01 -31.40
N TRP A 646 14.50 13.17 -31.34
CA TRP A 646 13.83 14.44 -31.63
C TRP A 646 14.35 15.55 -30.72
N ARG A 647 14.49 15.27 -29.43
CA ARG A 647 14.87 16.25 -28.40
C ARG A 647 16.38 16.49 -28.31
N PHE A 648 17.21 15.46 -28.49
CA PHE A 648 18.65 15.49 -28.20
C PHE A 648 19.56 14.95 -29.31
N GLY A 649 19.02 14.44 -30.41
CA GLY A 649 19.81 13.89 -31.53
C GLY A 649 20.40 12.50 -31.30
N MET A 650 21.61 12.28 -31.84
CA MET A 650 22.32 10.98 -31.88
C MET A 650 21.74 9.97 -32.87
N GLU A 651 21.17 10.47 -33.97
CA GLU A 651 20.46 9.69 -34.98
C GLU A 651 21.31 8.56 -35.57
N ALA A 652 22.60 8.81 -35.81
CA ALA A 652 23.54 7.79 -36.27
C ALA A 652 23.72 6.67 -35.22
N GLY A 653 23.76 7.02 -33.94
CA GLY A 653 23.83 6.05 -32.84
C GLY A 653 22.55 5.21 -32.76
N TRP A 654 21.38 5.85 -32.80
CA TRP A 654 20.08 5.17 -32.79
C TRP A 654 19.91 4.24 -33.98
N GLY A 655 20.27 4.69 -35.18
CA GLY A 655 20.25 3.86 -36.39
C GLY A 655 21.18 2.66 -36.27
N THR A 656 22.39 2.84 -35.75
CA THR A 656 23.35 1.74 -35.56
C THR A 656 22.82 0.70 -34.57
N ALA A 657 22.31 1.13 -33.42
CA ALA A 657 21.72 0.25 -32.41
C ALA A 657 20.53 -0.53 -32.98
N LEU A 658 19.63 0.15 -33.70
CA LEU A 658 18.49 -0.47 -34.36
C LEU A 658 18.92 -1.50 -35.39
N THR A 659 19.88 -1.19 -36.26
CA THR A 659 20.38 -2.13 -37.28
C THR A 659 20.95 -3.40 -36.64
N PHE A 660 21.79 -3.28 -35.63
CA PHE A 660 22.37 -4.46 -35.00
C PHE A 660 21.31 -5.30 -34.26
N GLY A 661 20.42 -4.64 -33.50
CA GLY A 661 19.32 -5.33 -32.82
C GLY A 661 18.36 -6.02 -33.78
N SER A 662 17.93 -5.34 -34.85
CA SER A 662 17.08 -5.91 -35.88
C SER A 662 17.75 -7.05 -36.64
N LEU A 663 19.05 -6.96 -36.95
CA LEU A 663 19.79 -8.02 -37.61
C LEU A 663 19.76 -9.31 -36.80
N VAL A 664 20.07 -9.25 -35.50
CA VAL A 664 20.02 -10.42 -34.61
C VAL A 664 18.60 -11.00 -34.53
N LEU A 665 17.58 -10.15 -34.43
CA LEU A 665 16.18 -10.59 -34.41
C LEU A 665 15.74 -11.26 -35.72
N ILE A 666 16.15 -10.73 -36.87
CA ILE A 666 15.83 -11.27 -38.19
C ILE A 666 16.52 -12.62 -38.38
N ILE A 667 17.79 -12.77 -37.97
CA ILE A 667 18.50 -14.06 -37.99
C ILE A 667 17.79 -15.09 -37.10
N ALA A 668 17.40 -14.70 -35.89
CA ALA A 668 16.66 -15.57 -34.99
C ALA A 668 15.26 -15.94 -35.52
N ALA A 669 14.61 -15.04 -36.25
CA ALA A 669 13.32 -15.28 -36.87
C ALA A 669 13.44 -16.17 -38.11
N SER A 670 14.47 -16.00 -38.93
CA SER A 670 14.68 -16.80 -40.14
C SER A 670 14.97 -18.26 -39.80
N GLN A 671 15.78 -18.51 -38.78
CA GLN A 671 16.04 -19.86 -38.25
C GLN A 671 14.74 -20.56 -37.80
N ARG A 672 13.83 -19.81 -37.16
CA ARG A 672 12.54 -20.35 -36.73
C ARG A 672 11.57 -20.58 -37.89
N ALA A 673 11.60 -19.71 -38.90
CA ALA A 673 10.77 -19.86 -40.08
C ALA A 673 11.16 -21.11 -40.88
N THR A 674 12.46 -21.41 -41.01
CA THR A 674 12.94 -22.62 -41.68
C THR A 674 12.56 -23.89 -40.92
N GLU A 675 12.68 -23.90 -39.59
CA GLU A 675 12.26 -25.05 -38.76
C GLU A 675 10.74 -25.29 -38.83
N ALA A 676 9.94 -24.23 -38.82
CA ALA A 676 8.48 -24.34 -38.94
C ALA A 676 8.02 -24.87 -40.32
N GLU A 677 8.77 -24.56 -41.38
CA GLU A 677 8.53 -25.09 -42.73
C GLU A 677 8.83 -26.60 -42.80
N GLU A 678 9.89 -27.06 -42.14
CA GLU A 678 10.22 -28.48 -42.03
C GLU A 678 9.19 -29.29 -41.22
N HIS A 679 8.56 -28.67 -40.20
CA HIS A 679 7.59 -29.33 -39.32
C HIS A 679 6.11 -29.10 -39.67
N GLN A 680 5.79 -28.44 -40.80
CA GLN A 680 4.42 -28.06 -41.18
C GLN A 680 3.66 -27.27 -40.10
N GLU A 681 4.38 -26.43 -39.34
CA GLU A 681 3.79 -25.58 -38.30
C GLU A 681 3.18 -24.29 -38.87
N GLY A 682 2.33 -23.62 -38.09
CA GLY A 682 1.43 -22.55 -38.55
C GLY A 682 2.11 -21.31 -39.21
N SER A 683 1.36 -20.65 -40.10
CA SER A 683 1.81 -19.52 -40.95
C SER A 683 2.32 -18.26 -40.23
N GLU A 684 2.16 -18.13 -38.91
CA GLU A 684 2.61 -16.95 -38.15
C GLU A 684 4.15 -16.89 -38.04
N HIS A 685 4.81 -18.03 -37.84
CA HIS A 685 6.28 -18.11 -37.74
C HIS A 685 6.97 -17.81 -39.07
N GLN A 686 6.37 -18.21 -40.19
CA GLN A 686 6.90 -17.98 -41.54
C GLN A 686 6.92 -16.49 -41.94
N ARG A 687 5.96 -15.70 -41.44
CA ARG A 687 5.84 -14.27 -41.78
C ARG A 687 6.66 -13.34 -40.87
N LEU A 688 7.15 -13.84 -39.75
CA LEU A 688 7.87 -13.06 -38.73
C LEU A 688 9.12 -12.34 -39.27
N PRO A 689 10.01 -12.95 -40.09
CA PRO A 689 11.19 -12.27 -40.62
C PRO A 689 10.82 -11.06 -41.48
N GLY A 690 9.81 -11.21 -42.35
CA GLY A 690 9.32 -10.13 -43.20
C GLY A 690 8.72 -8.99 -42.40
N ARG A 691 7.96 -9.28 -41.33
CA ARG A 691 7.39 -8.24 -40.45
C ARG A 691 8.48 -7.45 -39.72
N LEU A 692 9.51 -8.12 -39.20
CA LEU A 692 10.65 -7.45 -38.55
C LEU A 692 11.44 -6.58 -39.53
N LEU A 693 11.64 -7.04 -40.77
CA LEU A 693 12.29 -6.23 -41.82
C LEU A 693 11.47 -4.98 -42.14
N THR A 694 10.15 -5.11 -42.26
CA THR A 694 9.25 -3.96 -42.49
C THR A 694 9.30 -2.95 -41.35
N VAL A 695 9.28 -3.42 -40.09
CA VAL A 695 9.42 -2.55 -38.91
C VAL A 695 10.77 -1.84 -38.93
N HIS A 696 11.86 -2.55 -39.23
CA HIS A 696 13.20 -1.97 -39.32
C HIS A 696 13.27 -0.85 -40.38
N LEU A 697 12.82 -1.13 -41.61
CA LEU A 697 12.83 -0.15 -42.70
C LEU A 697 11.94 1.06 -42.41
N GLY A 698 10.72 0.82 -41.92
CA GLY A 698 9.80 1.89 -41.53
C GLY A 698 10.39 2.79 -40.46
N MET A 699 11.07 2.19 -39.47
CA MET A 699 11.66 2.96 -38.40
C MET A 699 12.95 3.71 -38.79
N MET A 700 13.82 3.10 -39.60
CA MET A 700 14.97 3.81 -40.17
C MET A 700 14.50 5.00 -41.01
N THR A 701 13.40 4.84 -41.75
CA THR A 701 12.78 5.94 -42.50
C THR A 701 12.33 7.07 -41.56
N ALA A 702 11.69 6.75 -40.44
CA ALA A 702 11.31 7.73 -39.44
C ALA A 702 12.52 8.49 -38.87
N LEU A 703 13.63 7.80 -38.56
CA LEU A 703 14.88 8.44 -38.13
C LEU A 703 15.45 9.38 -39.22
N PHE A 704 15.44 8.96 -40.50
CA PHE A 704 15.85 9.83 -41.61
C PHE A 704 14.95 11.06 -41.75
N ILE A 705 13.64 10.93 -41.52
CA ILE A 705 12.72 12.07 -41.50
C ILE A 705 13.09 13.04 -40.37
N VAL A 706 13.45 12.56 -39.18
CA VAL A 706 13.93 13.44 -38.09
C VAL A 706 15.19 14.18 -38.48
N VAL A 707 16.16 13.51 -39.12
CA VAL A 707 17.37 14.15 -39.66
C VAL A 707 17.01 15.22 -40.70
N ALA A 708 16.09 14.92 -41.61
CA ALA A 708 15.67 15.83 -42.68
C ALA A 708 14.89 17.05 -42.16
N LEU A 709 14.07 16.87 -41.11
CA LEU A 709 13.30 17.94 -40.49
C LEU A 709 14.17 18.88 -39.64
N GLY A 710 15.34 18.41 -39.18
CA GLY A 710 16.30 19.22 -38.43
C GLY A 710 15.67 19.97 -37.24
N PRO A 711 15.05 19.28 -36.27
CA PRO A 711 14.34 19.93 -35.17
C PRO A 711 15.26 20.87 -34.38
N GLN A 712 14.75 22.04 -33.99
CA GLN A 712 15.48 22.98 -33.15
C GLN A 712 15.66 22.39 -31.75
N ARG A 713 16.92 22.14 -31.36
CA ARG A 713 17.28 21.54 -30.08
C ARG A 713 17.75 22.61 -29.11
N ALA A 714 16.97 22.87 -28.07
CA ALA A 714 17.29 23.86 -27.05
C ALA A 714 18.33 23.36 -26.02
N SER A 715 18.62 22.06 -26.00
CA SER A 715 19.50 21.42 -25.01
C SER A 715 20.21 20.20 -25.57
N ILE A 716 21.45 19.97 -25.14
CA ILE A 716 22.23 18.76 -25.42
C ILE A 716 22.41 17.92 -24.16
N LEU A 717 22.64 16.62 -24.32
CA LEU A 717 23.01 15.74 -23.21
C LEU A 717 24.52 15.79 -22.96
N THR A 718 24.93 15.63 -21.71
CA THR A 718 26.34 15.58 -21.32
C THR A 718 27.08 14.46 -22.06
N GLY A 719 28.27 14.78 -22.59
CA GLY A 719 29.09 13.87 -23.38
C GLY A 719 28.80 13.87 -24.88
N GLN A 720 27.85 14.69 -25.37
CA GLN A 720 27.71 14.95 -26.80
C GLN A 720 28.76 15.97 -27.27
N PRO A 721 29.38 15.80 -28.45
CA PRO A 721 30.16 16.86 -29.04
C PRO A 721 29.26 18.08 -29.28
N ALA A 722 29.71 19.26 -28.88
CA ALA A 722 28.97 20.49 -29.13
C ALA A 722 28.68 20.60 -30.63
N ILE A 723 27.40 20.80 -30.96
CA ILE A 723 26.98 21.10 -32.33
C ILE A 723 27.55 22.49 -32.63
N LEU A 724 28.58 22.55 -33.49
CA LEU A 724 29.11 23.81 -34.03
C LEU A 724 28.06 24.46 -34.94
#